data_AF-A0A419J572-F1
#
_entry.id   AF-A0A419J572-F1
#
_cell.length_a   1.000
_cell.length_b   1.000
_cell.length_c   1.000
_cell.angle_alpha   90.00
_cell.angle_beta   90.00
_cell.angle_gamma   90.00
#
_symmetry.space_group_name_H-M   'P 1'
#
loop_
_entity.id
_entity.type
_entity.pdbx_description
1 polymer ?
#
loop_
_entity_poly.entity_id
_entity_poly.type
_entity_poly.pdbx_seq_one_letter_code
_entity_poly.pdbx_strand_id
1 'polypeptide(L)'
;MRSRHLFTAISAFVLYLLLCFISPVHSSSALIEGIVLSYEGPIENSTVYAYRSFGDMAAGLPAYISAAGEKKGFYRLELPPGEYIMAASGKTDGKEYFSFHGANPIKVEDRKLWVPFMTVPVEKAAVKDSPSSRLTGRTTFRGMPVEGAQISIYPPTDPSFRGMGFLTSSTDVNGAFRFDTEPGGYVVIARKRKDFIGIRPLRKNDLFCYYPGNPVYVSTQKETEVEIPCYPKDDLESFLDEKVYPSILVKKSGNDSVRLRESLLKEDVTILTMRGRVTDLSGQPMKDLYVMAYKGTSSPMFKMLYLRTMPEYLVKTDEEGDYAIHAREEGTYYMVARELIGEAPAKGENYGLYEGNANHALALENESIDNADIIVSRIMVGNSREPEVGIQEVRNHFYDGDTVINKDTVWTGYIIIKGTLHVARSATLKIAPGTVVMFRKFDRDRDGVGDSKITVGGRLLAEGVPGDMIRFTSAEDRPGKMDWAYLLFFVSGEESRVKYCIFEYAFTGVQVHFSKAVVSDSVFARNHEGIRFGRTELRIEHNDIHDNVHGIRHTRLEGPVEIAFNNIRDNEVGIFLVPSNQNIVDFSETFDRKETLNQYQPVVTQNTIAYNVLYNYRLGERQGYDILLRDNWWGRISETEIPETIYDGKTDNTLGNVIFKPYLKSPADMAGVRKGG
;
A
#
# COMPACT_ATOMS: atom_id res chain seq x y z
N MET A 1 -32.99 33.83 59.39
CA MET A 1 -31.62 34.38 59.32
C MET A 1 -30.59 33.39 58.77
N ARG A 2 -30.95 32.50 57.82
CA ARG A 2 -30.04 31.46 57.27
C ARG A 2 -29.99 31.37 55.73
N SER A 3 -30.68 32.23 54.98
CA SER A 3 -30.66 32.19 53.51
C SER A 3 -29.83 33.28 52.82
N ARG A 4 -29.34 34.29 53.56
CA ARG A 4 -28.54 35.40 52.97
C ARG A 4 -27.03 35.12 52.89
N HIS A 5 -26.52 34.12 53.60
CA HIS A 5 -25.08 33.77 53.57
C HIS A 5 -24.71 32.73 52.51
N LEU A 6 -25.69 31.99 51.96
CA LEU A 6 -25.41 30.99 50.91
C LEU A 6 -25.27 31.63 49.52
N PHE A 7 -26.03 32.69 49.24
CA PHE A 7 -25.97 33.39 47.95
C PHE A 7 -24.70 34.22 47.75
N THR A 8 -24.13 34.78 48.83
CA THR A 8 -22.90 35.57 48.76
C THR A 8 -21.65 34.69 48.58
N ALA A 9 -21.63 33.48 49.15
CA ALA A 9 -20.54 32.53 48.96
C ALA A 9 -20.53 31.91 47.55
N ILE A 10 -21.71 31.63 46.97
CA ILE A 10 -21.81 31.07 45.61
C ILE A 10 -21.43 32.14 44.56
N SER A 11 -21.83 33.40 44.72
CA SER A 11 -21.42 34.48 43.80
C SER A 11 -19.92 34.77 43.84
N ALA A 12 -19.26 34.69 45.00
CA ALA A 12 -17.81 34.88 45.09
C ALA A 12 -17.03 33.71 44.46
N PHE A 13 -17.52 32.46 44.61
CA PHE A 13 -16.89 31.28 44.03
C PHE A 13 -17.08 31.21 42.51
N VAL A 14 -18.24 31.61 42.00
CA VAL A 14 -18.53 31.71 40.55
C VAL A 14 -17.73 32.85 39.90
N LEU A 15 -17.56 34.00 40.59
CA LEU A 15 -16.73 35.09 40.09
C LEU A 15 -15.23 34.73 40.11
N TYR A 16 -14.78 33.94 41.10
CA TYR A 16 -13.40 33.43 41.15
C TYR A 16 -13.13 32.37 40.07
N LEU A 17 -14.09 31.47 39.81
CA LEU A 17 -14.03 30.52 38.67
C LEU A 17 -14.08 31.24 37.31
N LEU A 18 -14.89 32.30 37.17
CA LEU A 18 -14.92 33.12 35.94
C LEU A 18 -13.63 33.95 35.74
N LEU A 19 -12.98 34.40 36.82
CA LEU A 19 -11.70 35.12 36.73
C LEU A 19 -10.49 34.19 36.48
N CYS A 20 -10.55 32.92 36.90
CA CYS A 20 -9.53 31.92 36.56
C CYS A 20 -9.53 31.51 35.08
N PHE A 21 -10.64 31.70 34.34
CA PHE A 21 -10.72 31.43 32.89
C PHE A 21 -10.38 32.65 32.01
N ILE A 22 -10.00 33.80 32.60
CA ILE A 22 -9.53 35.00 31.86
C ILE A 22 -8.05 35.26 32.18
N SER A 23 -7.27 34.21 32.42
CA SER A 23 -5.85 34.32 32.11
C SER A 23 -5.74 34.32 30.59
N PRO A 24 -5.26 35.39 29.93
CA PRO A 24 -4.92 35.29 28.53
C PRO A 24 -3.93 34.14 28.42
N VAL A 25 -4.36 33.04 27.79
CA VAL A 25 -3.42 32.07 27.23
C VAL A 25 -2.63 32.90 26.23
N HIS A 26 -1.48 33.40 26.67
CA HIS A 26 -0.50 33.98 25.79
C HIS A 26 -0.06 32.80 24.92
N SER A 27 -0.76 32.60 23.81
CA SER A 27 -0.24 31.79 22.72
C SER A 27 1.01 32.53 22.28
N SER A 28 2.15 32.15 22.83
CA SER A 28 3.42 32.78 22.49
C SER A 28 3.71 32.38 21.06
N SER A 29 3.51 33.30 20.13
CA SER A 29 3.88 33.09 18.74
C SER A 29 5.39 33.02 18.66
N ALA A 30 5.92 31.95 18.08
CA ALA A 30 7.32 31.87 17.73
C ALA A 30 7.65 32.83 16.59
N LEU A 31 8.82 33.45 16.73
CA LEU A 31 9.37 34.33 15.71
C LEU A 31 10.13 33.49 14.68
N ILE A 32 9.66 33.49 13.44
CA ILE A 32 10.34 32.92 12.29
C ILE A 32 10.99 34.06 11.50
N GLU A 33 12.29 33.94 11.27
CA GLU A 33 13.06 34.86 10.43
C GLU A 33 13.86 34.09 9.39
N GLY A 34 14.24 34.75 8.32
CA GLY A 34 15.07 34.12 7.32
C GLY A 34 15.40 35.07 6.18
N ILE A 35 15.87 34.46 5.10
CA ILE A 35 16.21 35.16 3.85
C ILE A 35 15.69 34.37 2.66
N VAL A 36 15.20 35.06 1.65
CA VAL A 36 14.76 34.51 0.37
C VAL A 36 15.81 34.83 -0.70
N LEU A 37 16.32 33.79 -1.36
CA LEU A 37 17.49 33.84 -2.23
C LEU A 37 17.17 33.25 -3.60
N SER A 38 17.60 33.93 -4.68
CA SER A 38 17.87 33.31 -5.98
C SER A 38 19.35 32.88 -6.06
N TYR A 39 19.75 32.26 -7.17
CA TYR A 39 21.16 31.96 -7.45
C TYR A 39 22.07 33.19 -7.44
N GLU A 40 21.52 34.36 -7.77
CA GLU A 40 22.25 35.63 -7.85
C GLU A 40 22.29 36.40 -6.51
N GLY A 41 21.52 35.94 -5.51
CA GLY A 41 21.50 36.54 -4.17
C GLY A 41 20.09 36.87 -3.66
N PRO A 42 19.99 37.79 -2.68
CA PRO A 42 18.71 38.11 -2.04
C PRO A 42 17.71 38.81 -2.97
N ILE A 43 16.45 38.37 -2.92
CA ILE A 43 15.34 38.94 -3.70
C ILE A 43 14.65 40.01 -2.85
N GLU A 44 14.62 41.27 -3.30
CA GLU A 44 14.18 42.41 -2.47
C GLU A 44 12.71 42.33 -2.04
N ASN A 45 11.81 42.12 -3.00
CA ASN A 45 10.37 42.10 -2.80
C ASN A 45 9.86 40.66 -2.69
N SER A 46 10.53 39.84 -1.88
CA SER A 46 10.11 38.47 -1.62
C SER A 46 9.06 38.39 -0.52
N THR A 47 8.16 37.41 -0.61
CA THR A 47 7.14 37.13 0.41
C THR A 47 7.24 35.66 0.84
N VAL A 48 7.16 35.41 2.15
CA VAL A 48 7.03 34.08 2.72
C VAL A 48 5.60 33.88 3.23
N TYR A 49 5.04 32.71 2.95
CA TYR A 49 3.68 32.32 3.28
C TYR A 49 3.72 31.09 4.18
N ALA A 50 2.84 31.05 5.18
CA ALA A 50 2.58 29.87 5.98
C ALA A 50 1.11 29.43 5.81
N TYR A 51 0.91 28.17 5.45
CA TYR A 51 -0.38 27.54 5.21
C TYR A 51 -0.64 26.46 6.26
N ARG A 52 -1.91 26.21 6.59
CA ARG A 52 -2.29 25.13 7.52
C ARG A 52 -2.25 23.76 6.87
N SER A 53 -2.43 23.71 5.55
CA SER A 53 -2.39 22.48 4.77
C SER A 53 -1.85 22.74 3.36
N PHE A 54 -1.49 21.66 2.64
CA PHE A 54 -1.16 21.78 1.22
C PHE A 54 -2.36 22.22 0.37
N GLY A 55 -3.58 21.80 0.74
CA GLY A 55 -4.81 22.23 0.07
C GLY A 55 -4.98 23.75 0.10
N ASP A 56 -4.71 24.38 1.25
CA ASP A 56 -4.74 25.85 1.37
C ASP A 56 -3.67 26.51 0.50
N MET A 57 -2.48 25.90 0.40
CA MET A 57 -1.41 26.39 -0.48
C MET A 57 -1.80 26.31 -1.95
N ALA A 58 -2.36 25.18 -2.38
CA ALA A 58 -2.83 24.98 -3.76
C ALA A 58 -4.00 25.93 -4.11
N ALA A 59 -4.82 26.30 -3.12
CA ALA A 59 -5.88 27.30 -3.27
C ALA A 59 -5.40 28.76 -3.17
N GLY A 60 -4.14 29.00 -2.81
CA GLY A 60 -3.59 30.35 -2.62
C GLY A 60 -4.13 31.06 -1.38
N LEU A 61 -4.47 30.31 -0.31
CA LEU A 61 -5.08 30.80 0.92
C LEU A 61 -4.08 30.74 2.11
N PRO A 62 -3.09 31.64 2.20
CA PRO A 62 -2.15 31.64 3.31
C PRO A 62 -2.85 31.98 4.63
N ALA A 63 -2.50 31.26 5.69
CA ALA A 63 -2.94 31.61 7.04
C ALA A 63 -2.14 32.80 7.59
N TYR A 64 -0.87 32.91 7.19
CA TYR A 64 0.01 34.01 7.56
C TYR A 64 0.93 34.40 6.41
N ILE A 65 1.27 35.69 6.33
CA ILE A 65 2.13 36.29 5.31
C ILE A 65 3.22 37.08 6.02
N SER A 66 4.47 36.95 5.57
CA SER A 66 5.61 37.60 6.21
C SER A 66 5.63 39.10 6.00
N ALA A 67 6.12 39.84 6.99
CA ALA A 67 6.60 41.20 6.79
C ALA A 67 8.02 41.20 6.22
N ALA A 68 8.41 42.29 5.55
CA ALA A 68 9.78 42.52 5.12
C ALA A 68 10.72 42.59 6.35
N GLY A 69 11.91 42.01 6.22
CA GLY A 69 12.96 42.05 7.22
C GLY A 69 13.87 43.27 7.07
N GLU A 70 14.95 43.30 7.85
CA GLU A 70 15.84 44.46 7.96
C GLU A 70 16.67 44.77 6.70
N LYS A 71 16.85 43.78 5.82
CA LYS A 71 17.71 43.87 4.62
C LYS A 71 17.02 43.21 3.43
N LYS A 72 17.54 43.49 2.22
CA LYS A 72 17.09 42.87 0.97
C LYS A 72 16.89 41.35 1.14
N GLY A 73 15.67 40.88 0.86
CA GLY A 73 15.28 39.47 0.94
C GLY A 73 15.11 38.87 2.34
N PHE A 74 15.40 39.61 3.41
CA PHE A 74 15.08 39.14 4.76
C PHE A 74 13.58 39.25 4.98
N TYR A 75 13.03 38.36 5.81
CA TYR A 75 11.62 38.38 6.18
C TYR A 75 11.43 38.08 7.67
N ARG A 76 10.25 38.42 8.18
CA ARG A 76 9.82 38.17 9.56
C ARG A 76 8.38 37.65 9.58
N LEU A 77 8.11 36.61 10.36
CA LEU A 77 6.79 36.01 10.50
C LEU A 77 6.58 35.54 11.95
N GLU A 78 5.44 35.88 12.55
CA GLU A 78 5.08 35.42 13.89
C GLU A 78 4.02 34.33 13.76
N LEU A 79 4.34 33.11 14.20
CA LEU A 79 3.49 31.94 14.06
C LEU A 79 3.20 31.33 15.44
N PRO A 80 1.92 31.08 15.78
CA PRO A 80 1.59 30.21 16.91
C PRO A 80 2.24 28.81 16.77
N PRO A 81 2.44 28.07 17.87
CA PRO A 81 2.88 26.69 17.81
C PRO A 81 1.94 25.83 16.94
N GLY A 82 2.51 24.96 16.12
CA GLY A 82 1.78 24.11 15.19
C GLY A 82 2.62 23.68 13.99
N GLU A 83 2.03 22.91 13.09
CA GLU A 83 2.68 22.51 11.84
C GLU A 83 2.19 23.35 10.67
N TYR A 84 3.11 23.78 9.83
CA TYR A 84 2.83 24.68 8.71
C TYR A 84 3.53 24.21 7.44
N ILE A 85 2.82 24.32 6.32
CA ILE A 85 3.45 24.30 4.99
C ILE A 85 3.96 25.71 4.72
N MET A 86 5.27 25.88 4.52
CA MET A 86 5.86 27.18 4.24
C MET A 86 6.43 27.25 2.81
N ALA A 87 6.13 28.35 2.14
CA ALA A 87 6.62 28.63 0.79
C ALA A 87 7.07 30.09 0.67
N ALA A 88 7.93 30.38 -0.29
CA ALA A 88 8.37 31.73 -0.60
C ALA A 88 8.20 32.03 -2.09
N SER A 89 7.84 33.27 -2.42
CA SER A 89 7.85 33.78 -3.78
C SER A 89 8.61 35.10 -3.86
N GLY A 90 9.00 35.48 -5.07
CA GLY A 90 9.62 36.78 -5.31
C GLY A 90 9.82 37.05 -6.79
N LYS A 91 10.18 38.29 -7.12
CA LYS A 91 10.45 38.71 -8.50
C LYS A 91 11.76 39.49 -8.55
N THR A 92 12.64 39.11 -9.46
CA THR A 92 13.88 39.84 -9.78
C THR A 92 14.17 39.74 -11.26
N ASP A 93 14.68 40.81 -11.87
CA ASP A 93 15.08 40.85 -13.29
C ASP A 93 13.98 40.38 -14.26
N GLY A 94 12.73 40.73 -13.93
CA GLY A 94 11.55 40.37 -14.72
C GLY A 94 11.08 38.92 -14.55
N LYS A 95 11.83 38.06 -13.85
CA LYS A 95 11.50 36.64 -13.63
C LYS A 95 10.86 36.41 -12.27
N GLU A 96 9.89 35.49 -12.25
CA GLU A 96 9.24 35.02 -11.03
C GLU A 96 10.00 33.83 -10.45
N TYR A 97 10.08 33.81 -9.12
CA TYR A 97 10.77 32.79 -8.36
C TYR A 97 9.87 32.23 -7.28
N PHE A 98 10.01 30.93 -7.01
CA PHE A 98 9.24 30.22 -6.01
C PHE A 98 10.11 29.20 -5.26
N SER A 99 9.77 28.95 -4.01
CA SER A 99 10.34 27.86 -3.20
C SER A 99 9.26 27.22 -2.36
N PHE A 100 9.07 25.92 -2.54
CA PHE A 100 8.51 25.06 -1.50
C PHE A 100 9.63 24.59 -0.59
N HIS A 101 9.53 24.86 0.72
CA HIS A 101 10.62 24.51 1.63
C HIS A 101 10.75 22.99 1.79
N GLY A 102 11.93 22.43 1.50
CA GLY A 102 12.16 20.97 1.55
C GLY A 102 12.07 20.33 2.94
N ALA A 103 11.82 21.11 3.99
CA ALA A 103 11.53 20.61 5.34
C ALA A 103 10.03 20.60 5.69
N ASN A 104 9.16 20.96 4.75
CA ASN A 104 7.71 20.93 4.98
C ASN A 104 7.21 19.50 5.34
N PRO A 105 6.16 19.39 6.18
CA PRO A 105 5.65 20.44 7.05
C PRO A 105 6.68 20.86 8.12
N ILE A 106 6.76 22.16 8.41
CA ILE A 106 7.66 22.72 9.42
C ILE A 106 6.89 22.82 10.74
N LYS A 107 7.42 22.13 11.76
CA LYS A 107 6.92 22.23 13.13
C LYS A 107 7.45 23.51 13.78
N VAL A 108 6.52 24.35 14.23
CA VAL A 108 6.75 25.58 14.97
C VAL A 108 6.42 25.32 16.43
N GLU A 109 7.37 25.64 17.31
CA GLU A 109 7.23 25.50 18.77
C GLU A 109 7.32 26.90 19.40
N ASP A 110 7.79 27.04 20.63
CA ASP A 110 7.88 28.31 21.39
C ASP A 110 9.26 29.00 21.28
N ARG A 111 10.01 28.73 20.20
CA ARG A 111 11.37 29.24 19.99
C ARG A 111 11.53 30.00 18.69
N LYS A 112 12.51 30.91 18.68
CA LYS A 112 12.89 31.66 17.48
C LYS A 112 13.59 30.75 16.46
N LEU A 113 13.06 30.66 15.24
CA LEU A 113 13.58 29.83 14.15
C LEU A 113 14.17 30.68 13.01
N TRP A 114 15.31 30.25 12.50
CA TRP A 114 15.91 30.79 11.28
C TRP A 114 15.71 29.84 10.09
N VAL A 115 14.93 30.27 9.08
CA VAL A 115 14.47 29.45 7.95
C VAL A 115 14.79 30.15 6.60
N PRO A 116 15.87 29.79 5.90
CA PRO A 116 16.16 30.35 4.58
C PRO A 116 15.37 29.66 3.46
N PHE A 117 15.03 30.41 2.41
CA PHE A 117 14.38 29.90 1.21
C PHE A 117 15.30 30.05 -0.01
N MET A 118 15.56 28.93 -0.69
CA MET A 118 16.28 28.88 -1.95
C MET A 118 15.26 28.75 -3.07
N THR A 119 14.99 29.85 -3.76
CA THR A 119 13.97 29.91 -4.80
C THR A 119 14.55 29.54 -6.15
N VAL A 120 13.70 28.93 -6.96
CA VAL A 120 13.99 28.58 -8.34
C VAL A 120 13.06 29.35 -9.28
N PRO A 121 13.45 29.57 -10.54
CA PRO A 121 12.58 30.20 -11.52
C PRO A 121 11.26 29.45 -11.69
N VAL A 122 10.17 30.19 -11.84
CA VAL A 122 8.85 29.62 -12.12
C VAL A 122 8.76 29.32 -13.62
N GLU A 123 8.87 28.04 -13.97
CA GLU A 123 8.68 27.55 -15.33
C GLU A 123 7.25 27.02 -15.51
N LYS A 124 6.56 27.49 -16.55
CA LYS A 124 5.19 27.07 -16.85
C LYS A 124 5.18 25.70 -17.54
N ALA A 125 4.22 24.87 -17.18
CA ALA A 125 4.00 23.61 -17.87
C ALA A 125 3.56 23.88 -19.32
N ALA A 126 4.11 23.11 -20.25
CA ALA A 126 3.65 23.08 -21.63
C ALA A 126 2.64 21.95 -21.80
N VAL A 127 1.54 22.20 -22.52
CA VAL A 127 0.51 21.18 -22.77
C VAL A 127 0.37 20.97 -24.27
N LYS A 128 0.43 19.71 -24.70
CA LYS A 128 0.26 19.31 -26.10
C LYS A 128 -0.69 18.12 -26.22
N ASP A 129 -1.24 17.92 -27.42
CA ASP A 129 -2.05 16.74 -27.72
C ASP A 129 -1.21 15.47 -27.63
N SER A 130 -1.79 14.41 -27.08
CA SER A 130 -1.14 13.11 -26.93
C SER A 130 -2.19 12.00 -27.03
N PRO A 131 -1.86 10.83 -27.60
CA PRO A 131 -2.79 9.70 -27.64
C PRO A 131 -3.21 9.21 -26.25
N SER A 132 -2.39 9.48 -25.23
CA SER A 132 -2.64 9.15 -23.83
C SER A 132 -2.47 10.37 -22.93
N SER A 133 -3.08 10.35 -21.75
CA SER A 133 -2.78 11.31 -20.68
C SER A 133 -1.39 11.04 -20.11
N ARG A 134 -0.54 12.07 -20.10
CA ARG A 134 0.88 11.90 -19.76
C ARG A 134 1.45 13.11 -19.03
N LEU A 135 2.34 12.83 -18.09
CA LEU A 135 3.20 13.82 -17.46
C LEU A 135 4.66 13.52 -17.85
N THR A 136 5.28 14.44 -18.58
CA THR A 136 6.69 14.36 -18.96
C THR A 136 7.46 15.53 -18.36
N GLY A 137 8.77 15.44 -18.36
CA GLY A 137 9.56 16.58 -17.96
C GLY A 137 11.04 16.31 -17.84
N ARG A 138 11.74 17.31 -17.35
CA ARG A 138 13.17 17.27 -17.07
C ARG A 138 13.48 17.85 -15.70
N THR A 139 14.38 17.22 -14.98
CA THR A 139 14.95 17.74 -13.73
C THR A 139 16.27 18.46 -14.02
N THR A 140 16.42 19.70 -13.55
CA THR A 140 17.60 20.54 -13.82
C THR A 140 18.22 21.10 -12.54
N PHE A 141 19.53 21.30 -12.51
CA PHE A 141 20.23 22.06 -11.46
C PHE A 141 21.11 23.10 -12.14
N ARG A 142 20.86 24.39 -11.88
CA ARG A 142 21.49 25.52 -12.61
C ARG A 142 21.37 25.38 -14.14
N GLY A 143 20.20 24.92 -14.61
CA GLY A 143 19.92 24.67 -16.04
C GLY A 143 20.55 23.41 -16.63
N MET A 144 21.41 22.71 -15.89
CA MET A 144 22.03 21.46 -16.33
C MET A 144 21.13 20.25 -15.97
N PRO A 145 21.01 19.24 -16.84
CA PRO A 145 20.32 17.99 -16.53
C PRO A 145 20.82 17.31 -15.25
N VAL A 146 19.89 16.75 -14.47
CA VAL A 146 20.21 15.92 -13.29
C VAL A 146 19.88 14.46 -13.60
N GLU A 147 20.91 13.67 -13.91
CA GLU A 147 20.79 12.22 -14.12
C GLU A 147 20.53 11.47 -12.81
N GLY A 148 19.69 10.44 -12.85
CA GLY A 148 19.44 9.53 -11.74
C GLY A 148 18.85 10.23 -10.51
N ALA A 149 18.10 11.32 -10.69
CA ALA A 149 17.21 11.85 -9.67
C ALA A 149 15.98 10.96 -9.56
N GLN A 150 15.56 10.66 -8.34
CA GLN A 150 14.32 9.94 -8.09
C GLN A 150 13.16 10.93 -8.24
N ILE A 151 12.37 10.78 -9.29
CA ILE A 151 11.20 11.58 -9.58
C ILE A 151 9.95 10.84 -9.09
N SER A 152 9.12 11.53 -8.33
CA SER A 152 7.91 10.98 -7.72
C SER A 152 6.73 11.90 -7.94
N ILE A 153 5.57 11.34 -8.26
CA ILE A 153 4.30 12.06 -8.31
C ILE A 153 3.42 11.63 -7.15
N TYR A 154 2.73 12.56 -6.51
CA TYR A 154 1.87 12.32 -5.35
C TYR A 154 0.45 12.83 -5.63
N PRO A 155 -0.58 12.23 -5.04
CA PRO A 155 -1.89 12.86 -5.01
C PRO A 155 -1.81 14.18 -4.19
N PRO A 156 -2.50 15.26 -4.58
CA PRO A 156 -2.51 16.52 -3.84
C PRO A 156 -3.02 16.40 -2.39
N THR A 157 -3.69 15.30 -2.06
CA THR A 157 -4.20 14.99 -0.72
C THR A 157 -3.16 14.32 0.19
N ASP A 158 -1.97 13.98 -0.32
CA ASP A 158 -0.90 13.43 0.50
C ASP A 158 -0.41 14.48 1.51
N PRO A 159 -0.43 14.17 2.83
CA PRO A 159 -0.09 15.16 3.86
C PRO A 159 1.40 15.45 3.96
N SER A 160 2.27 14.60 3.38
CA SER A 160 3.72 14.64 3.62
C SER A 160 4.57 14.78 2.35
N PHE A 161 4.11 14.23 1.22
CA PHE A 161 4.89 14.07 -0.01
C PHE A 161 6.26 13.41 0.21
N ARG A 162 6.38 12.48 1.18
CA ARG A 162 7.62 11.78 1.55
C ARG A 162 7.60 10.33 1.05
N GLY A 163 8.75 9.65 1.10
CA GLY A 163 8.89 8.27 0.61
C GLY A 163 8.85 8.18 -0.92
N MET A 164 8.49 7.01 -1.46
CA MET A 164 8.12 6.91 -2.88
C MET A 164 6.89 7.79 -3.17
N GLY A 165 6.65 8.19 -4.42
CA GLY A 165 5.34 8.73 -4.83
C GLY A 165 4.38 7.62 -5.26
N PHE A 166 3.17 8.01 -5.64
CA PHE A 166 2.17 7.16 -6.30
C PHE A 166 2.75 6.48 -7.55
N LEU A 167 3.53 7.22 -8.34
CA LEU A 167 4.48 6.67 -9.30
C LEU A 167 5.86 7.25 -9.00
N THR A 168 6.90 6.43 -9.18
CA THR A 168 8.30 6.84 -9.00
C THR A 168 9.17 6.24 -10.09
N SER A 169 10.09 7.04 -10.62
CA SER A 169 11.09 6.61 -11.60
C SER A 169 12.43 7.31 -11.32
N SER A 170 13.45 6.97 -12.08
CA SER A 170 14.72 7.69 -12.12
C SER A 170 14.83 8.47 -13.43
N THR A 171 15.38 9.68 -13.35
CA THR A 171 15.67 10.47 -14.55
C THR A 171 16.83 9.85 -15.34
N ASP A 172 16.76 9.94 -16.66
CA ASP A 172 17.82 9.48 -17.55
C ASP A 172 19.05 10.44 -17.58
N VAL A 173 20.03 10.16 -18.44
CA VAL A 173 21.22 11.01 -18.66
C VAL A 173 20.90 12.46 -19.03
N ASN A 174 19.72 12.71 -19.60
CA ASN A 174 19.23 14.04 -19.98
C ASN A 174 18.36 14.65 -18.88
N GLY A 175 18.30 14.04 -17.70
CA GLY A 175 17.44 14.46 -16.60
C GLY A 175 15.95 14.25 -16.89
N ALA A 176 15.61 13.55 -17.98
CA ALA A 176 14.24 13.42 -18.46
C ALA A 176 13.50 12.31 -17.69
N PHE A 177 12.18 12.49 -17.57
CA PHE A 177 11.29 11.49 -17.02
C PHE A 177 9.95 11.48 -17.77
N ARG A 178 9.22 10.39 -17.57
CA ARG A 178 7.90 10.20 -18.15
C ARG A 178 7.04 9.32 -17.24
N PHE A 179 5.80 9.76 -17.06
CA PHE A 179 4.72 8.98 -16.48
C PHE A 179 3.52 9.03 -17.41
N ASP A 180 3.01 7.87 -17.81
CA ASP A 180 1.66 7.77 -18.34
C ASP A 180 0.71 7.75 -17.12
N THR A 181 -0.22 8.71 -17.05
CA THR A 181 -1.01 9.02 -15.85
C THR A 181 -2.47 9.18 -16.18
N GLU A 182 -3.37 8.84 -15.26
CA GLU A 182 -4.78 9.21 -15.38
C GLU A 182 -4.95 10.75 -15.41
N PRO A 183 -6.00 11.27 -16.05
CA PRO A 183 -6.37 12.67 -15.91
C PRO A 183 -6.57 13.05 -14.45
N GLY A 184 -5.91 14.12 -13.98
CA GLY A 184 -5.94 14.50 -12.59
C GLY A 184 -4.87 15.51 -12.20
N GLY A 185 -4.93 15.94 -10.93
CA GLY A 185 -3.91 16.77 -10.31
C GLY A 185 -2.84 15.93 -9.64
N TYR A 186 -1.57 16.32 -9.78
CA TYR A 186 -0.41 15.62 -9.22
C TYR A 186 0.57 16.62 -8.61
N VAL A 187 1.21 16.25 -7.51
CA VAL A 187 2.35 16.98 -6.95
C VAL A 187 3.62 16.27 -7.39
N VAL A 188 4.50 16.98 -8.08
CA VAL A 188 5.69 16.43 -8.71
C VAL A 188 6.95 16.88 -7.96
N ILE A 189 7.70 15.92 -7.43
CA ILE A 189 8.91 16.17 -6.65
C ILE A 189 10.02 15.23 -7.11
N ALA A 190 11.20 15.79 -7.39
CA ALA A 190 12.42 15.03 -7.61
C ALA A 190 13.41 15.20 -6.45
N ARG A 191 14.19 14.14 -6.21
CA ARG A 191 15.21 14.06 -5.17
C ARG A 191 16.45 13.39 -5.72
N LYS A 192 17.58 14.11 -5.73
CA LYS A 192 18.88 13.54 -6.07
C LYS A 192 19.69 13.37 -4.80
N ARG A 193 20.02 12.13 -4.47
CA ARG A 193 20.92 11.84 -3.35
C ARG A 193 22.33 11.67 -3.89
N LYS A 194 23.28 12.35 -3.27
CA LYS A 194 24.69 12.22 -3.61
C LYS A 194 25.20 10.86 -3.12
N ASP A 195 25.90 10.15 -4.00
CA ASP A 195 26.58 8.88 -3.74
C ASP A 195 25.69 7.82 -3.04
N PHE A 196 24.38 7.83 -3.31
CA PHE A 196 23.41 6.93 -2.66
C PHE A 196 22.25 6.58 -3.59
N ILE A 197 22.00 5.29 -3.73
CA ILE A 197 20.86 4.73 -4.45
C ILE A 197 19.87 4.20 -3.40
N GLY A 198 18.63 4.70 -3.42
CA GLY A 198 17.58 4.32 -2.47
C GLY A 198 16.84 5.52 -1.89
N ILE A 199 16.08 5.29 -0.82
CA ILE A 199 15.25 6.30 -0.14
C ILE A 199 15.78 6.53 1.27
N ARG A 200 16.30 7.75 1.49
CA ARG A 200 16.62 8.32 2.80
C ARG A 200 16.23 9.79 2.85
N PRO A 201 16.09 10.41 4.04
CA PRO A 201 16.01 11.86 4.14
C PRO A 201 17.19 12.55 3.44
N LEU A 202 16.91 13.70 2.80
CA LEU A 202 17.95 14.49 2.13
C LEU A 202 18.88 15.13 3.17
N ARG A 203 20.17 15.16 2.84
CA ARG A 203 21.27 15.72 3.64
C ARG A 203 21.88 16.91 2.90
N LYS A 204 22.85 17.59 3.54
CA LYS A 204 23.68 18.61 2.86
C LYS A 204 24.21 18.03 1.55
N ASN A 205 24.20 18.82 0.48
CA ASN A 205 24.60 18.46 -0.90
C ASN A 205 23.66 17.55 -1.69
N ASP A 206 22.63 16.96 -1.08
CA ASP A 206 21.58 16.32 -1.88
C ASP A 206 20.73 17.41 -2.55
N LEU A 207 20.11 17.11 -3.69
CA LEU A 207 19.21 18.05 -4.36
C LEU A 207 17.75 17.75 -4.04
N PHE A 208 17.01 18.81 -3.71
CA PHE A 208 15.56 18.81 -3.63
C PHE A 208 14.99 19.61 -4.80
N CYS A 209 14.03 19.02 -5.52
CA CYS A 209 13.47 19.61 -6.72
C CYS A 209 11.95 19.55 -6.59
N TYR A 210 11.32 20.70 -6.35
CA TYR A 210 9.87 20.82 -6.28
C TYR A 210 9.42 21.59 -7.51
N TYR A 211 8.50 21.05 -8.29
CA TYR A 211 7.99 21.77 -9.46
C TYR A 211 7.20 23.01 -9.01
N PRO A 212 7.61 24.24 -9.36
CA PRO A 212 6.97 25.47 -8.89
C PRO A 212 5.48 25.61 -9.25
N GLY A 213 5.06 25.00 -10.35
CA GLY A 213 3.67 24.98 -10.80
C GLY A 213 2.82 23.86 -10.20
N ASN A 214 3.28 23.18 -9.15
CA ASN A 214 2.48 22.17 -8.45
C ASN A 214 1.23 22.79 -7.79
N PRO A 215 0.08 22.09 -7.80
CA PRO A 215 -0.16 20.79 -8.45
C PRO A 215 -0.21 20.90 -9.99
N VAL A 216 0.41 19.95 -10.67
CA VAL A 216 0.35 19.77 -12.12
C VAL A 216 -0.94 19.07 -12.50
N TYR A 217 -1.69 19.64 -13.44
CA TYR A 217 -2.90 19.02 -13.96
C TYR A 217 -2.63 18.36 -15.31
N VAL A 218 -3.02 17.10 -15.42
CA VAL A 218 -2.99 16.33 -16.67
C VAL A 218 -4.44 16.10 -17.10
N SER A 219 -4.77 16.45 -18.34
CA SER A 219 -6.11 16.26 -18.91
C SER A 219 -6.14 15.02 -19.81
N THR A 220 -7.35 14.52 -20.12
CA THR A 220 -7.57 13.42 -21.07
C THR A 220 -6.89 13.69 -22.42
N GLN A 221 -6.09 12.73 -22.91
CA GLN A 221 -5.38 12.81 -24.21
C GLN A 221 -4.48 14.05 -24.34
N LYS A 222 -3.86 14.47 -23.24
CA LYS A 222 -2.87 15.55 -23.20
C LYS A 222 -1.57 15.07 -22.58
N GLU A 223 -0.47 15.56 -23.11
CA GLU A 223 0.83 15.50 -22.45
C GLU A 223 1.12 16.86 -21.81
N THR A 224 1.29 16.86 -20.49
CA THR A 224 1.76 18.01 -19.71
C THR A 224 3.24 17.84 -19.45
N GLU A 225 4.07 18.71 -20.02
CA GLU A 225 5.52 18.69 -19.93
C GLU A 225 6.00 19.77 -18.94
N VAL A 226 6.83 19.39 -17.96
CA VAL A 226 7.32 20.29 -16.90
C VAL A 226 8.85 20.30 -16.81
N GLU A 227 9.43 21.46 -16.52
CA GLU A 227 10.82 21.56 -16.06
C GLU A 227 10.83 21.70 -14.53
N ILE A 228 11.65 20.90 -13.85
CA ILE A 228 11.75 20.84 -12.39
C ILE A 228 13.15 21.28 -11.95
N PRO A 229 13.33 22.57 -11.64
CA PRO A 229 14.59 23.05 -11.11
C PRO A 229 14.82 22.53 -9.68
N CYS A 230 16.06 22.16 -9.41
CA CYS A 230 16.54 21.70 -8.12
C CYS A 230 17.33 22.77 -7.38
N TYR A 231 17.40 22.64 -6.06
CA TYR A 231 18.35 23.36 -5.22
C TYR A 231 18.97 22.40 -4.19
N PRO A 232 20.18 22.68 -3.68
CA PRO A 232 20.83 21.80 -2.72
C PRO A 232 20.15 21.93 -1.33
N LYS A 233 19.84 20.81 -0.71
CA LYS A 233 19.15 20.76 0.57
C LYS A 233 20.04 21.34 1.67
N ASP A 234 19.53 22.40 2.32
CA ASP A 234 20.15 23.07 3.46
C ASP A 234 21.62 23.47 3.23
N ASP A 235 21.96 23.86 2.01
CA ASP A 235 23.31 24.25 1.62
C ASP A 235 23.35 25.55 0.84
N LEU A 236 23.30 26.66 1.59
CA LEU A 236 23.36 28.01 1.03
C LEU A 236 24.67 28.29 0.29
N GLU A 237 25.75 27.62 0.69
CA GLU A 237 27.08 27.80 0.11
C GLU A 237 27.12 27.22 -1.30
N SER A 238 26.66 25.98 -1.45
CA SER A 238 26.54 25.33 -2.77
C SER A 238 25.44 25.94 -3.64
N PHE A 239 24.46 26.64 -3.06
CA PHE A 239 23.39 27.30 -3.82
C PHE A 239 23.85 28.59 -4.48
N LEU A 240 24.54 29.47 -3.75
CA LEU A 240 24.92 30.81 -4.18
C LEU A 240 26.19 30.82 -5.05
N ASP A 241 26.39 31.91 -5.80
CA ASP A 241 27.69 32.22 -6.42
C ASP A 241 28.74 32.54 -5.34
N GLU A 242 29.96 32.03 -5.50
CA GLU A 242 31.09 32.21 -4.56
C GLU A 242 31.35 33.69 -4.20
N LYS A 243 31.04 34.63 -5.11
CA LYS A 243 31.23 36.07 -4.88
C LYS A 243 30.15 36.70 -3.98
N VAL A 244 28.99 36.06 -3.87
CA VAL A 244 27.82 36.58 -3.14
C VAL A 244 27.77 36.06 -1.71
N TYR A 245 28.19 34.82 -1.49
CA TYR A 245 28.13 34.11 -0.21
C TYR A 245 28.75 34.87 0.99
N PRO A 246 29.95 35.50 0.88
CA PRO A 246 30.59 36.17 2.01
C PRO A 246 29.80 37.38 2.56
N SER A 247 29.00 38.05 1.71
CA SER A 247 28.23 39.24 2.08
C SER A 247 26.98 38.93 2.91
N ILE A 248 26.45 37.70 2.81
CA ILE A 248 25.21 37.25 3.49
C ILE A 248 25.52 36.74 4.91
N LEU A 249 26.76 36.33 5.19
CA LEU A 249 27.22 35.86 6.50
C LEU A 249 27.26 36.95 7.59
N VAL A 250 27.08 38.23 7.25
CA VAL A 250 27.21 39.37 8.20
C VAL A 250 26.12 39.38 9.28
N LYS A 251 25.04 38.60 9.14
CA LYS A 251 24.14 38.28 10.26
C LYS A 251 24.35 36.80 10.65
N LYS A 252 25.40 36.52 11.44
CA LYS A 252 25.30 35.40 12.39
C LYS A 252 24.03 35.63 13.20
N SER A 253 23.22 34.58 13.36
CA SER A 253 22.16 34.51 14.36
C SER A 253 22.61 35.30 15.60
N GLY A 254 21.89 36.36 15.97
CA GLY A 254 22.04 36.90 17.32
C GLY A 254 21.76 35.73 18.27
N ASN A 255 22.56 35.57 19.33
CA ASN A 255 22.70 34.38 20.20
C ASN A 255 21.44 33.58 20.60
N ASP A 256 20.23 34.05 20.29
CA ASP A 256 18.92 33.50 20.66
C ASP A 256 18.14 32.79 19.52
N SER A 257 18.60 32.76 18.25
CA SER A 257 17.89 32.04 17.17
C SER A 257 18.55 30.71 16.76
N VAL A 258 17.75 29.64 16.73
CA VAL A 258 18.19 28.30 16.31
C VAL A 258 17.96 28.14 14.80
N ARG A 259 18.98 27.72 14.04
CA ARG A 259 18.77 27.35 12.63
C ARG A 259 17.84 26.15 12.55
N LEU A 260 16.87 26.14 11.64
CA LEU A 260 15.92 25.02 11.50
C LEU A 260 16.63 23.66 11.41
N ARG A 261 17.79 23.59 10.76
CA ARG A 261 18.60 22.37 10.73
C ARG A 261 19.13 21.97 12.11
N GLU A 262 19.63 22.91 12.89
CA GLU A 262 20.13 22.64 14.25
C GLU A 262 18.98 22.29 15.19
N SER A 263 17.78 22.83 14.99
CA SER A 263 16.60 22.43 15.73
C SER A 263 16.14 21.01 15.36
N LEU A 264 16.29 20.60 14.10
CA LEU A 264 16.03 19.24 13.61
C LEU A 264 17.14 18.22 13.97
N LEU A 265 18.34 18.69 14.31
CA LEU A 265 19.48 17.86 14.73
C LEU A 265 19.61 17.74 16.26
N LYS A 266 18.94 18.60 17.04
CA LYS A 266 18.92 18.58 18.51
C LYS A 266 17.86 17.67 19.10
N GLU A 267 16.98 17.09 18.29
CA GLU A 267 16.30 15.88 18.71
C GLU A 267 17.37 14.79 18.72
N ASP A 268 17.66 14.20 19.88
CA ASP A 268 18.35 12.92 19.99
C ASP A 268 17.49 11.87 19.28
N VAL A 269 17.48 11.90 17.94
CA VAL A 269 16.79 10.91 17.14
C VAL A 269 17.66 9.68 17.23
N THR A 270 17.32 8.79 18.16
CA THR A 270 17.88 7.44 18.20
C THR A 270 17.65 6.83 16.82
N ILE A 271 18.72 6.73 16.01
CA ILE A 271 18.64 6.07 14.72
C ILE A 271 18.68 4.57 15.00
N LEU A 272 17.51 3.97 14.99
CA LEU A 272 17.36 2.53 15.11
C LEU A 272 17.57 1.90 13.72
N THR A 273 18.37 0.84 13.65
CA THR A 273 18.70 0.19 12.38
C THR A 273 18.10 -1.21 12.35
N MET A 274 17.47 -1.57 11.23
CA MET A 274 17.10 -2.95 10.90
C MET A 274 18.10 -3.47 9.87
N ARG A 275 18.90 -4.47 10.24
CA ARG A 275 19.87 -5.16 9.38
C ARG A 275 19.47 -6.61 9.20
N GLY A 276 19.77 -7.14 8.03
CA GLY A 276 19.60 -8.54 7.72
C GLY A 276 20.20 -8.87 6.36
N ARG A 277 20.07 -10.13 5.99
CA ARG A 277 20.48 -10.66 4.69
C ARG A 277 19.29 -11.17 3.91
N VAL A 278 19.32 -10.99 2.60
CA VAL A 278 18.34 -11.58 1.68
C VAL A 278 18.97 -12.77 0.96
N THR A 279 18.34 -13.93 1.05
CA THR A 279 18.78 -15.14 0.36
C THR A 279 17.66 -15.78 -0.46
N ASP A 280 18.02 -16.63 -1.42
CA ASP A 280 17.08 -17.54 -2.05
C ASP A 280 16.77 -18.76 -1.15
N LEU A 281 15.93 -19.69 -1.66
CA LEU A 281 15.56 -20.93 -0.98
C LEU A 281 16.72 -21.90 -0.72
N SER A 282 17.85 -21.75 -1.43
CA SER A 282 19.06 -22.56 -1.23
C SER A 282 20.04 -21.93 -0.24
N GLY A 283 19.74 -20.72 0.25
CA GLY A 283 20.61 -19.94 1.12
C GLY A 283 21.65 -19.11 0.37
N GLN A 284 21.56 -19.01 -0.96
CA GLN A 284 22.45 -18.13 -1.72
C GLN A 284 22.06 -16.67 -1.53
N PRO A 285 23.03 -15.76 -1.32
CA PRO A 285 22.75 -14.33 -1.16
C PRO A 285 22.20 -13.72 -2.45
N MET A 286 21.25 -12.81 -2.32
CA MET A 286 20.57 -12.17 -3.44
C MET A 286 20.89 -10.69 -3.51
N LYS A 287 21.75 -10.30 -4.45
CA LYS A 287 22.13 -8.91 -4.70
C LYS A 287 21.08 -8.11 -5.46
N ASP A 288 21.17 -6.78 -5.38
CA ASP A 288 20.36 -5.82 -6.14
C ASP A 288 18.83 -5.88 -5.92
N LEU A 289 18.37 -6.59 -4.88
CA LEU A 289 16.96 -6.62 -4.50
C LEU A 289 16.59 -5.40 -3.66
N TYR A 290 15.39 -4.85 -3.91
CA TYR A 290 14.85 -3.77 -3.10
C TYR A 290 14.32 -4.32 -1.78
N VAL A 291 14.82 -3.81 -0.67
CA VAL A 291 14.29 -4.08 0.67
C VAL A 291 13.55 -2.83 1.15
N MET A 292 12.27 -3.01 1.45
CA MET A 292 11.37 -1.93 1.87
C MET A 292 10.83 -2.23 3.26
N ALA A 293 10.68 -1.17 4.06
CA ALA A 293 10.01 -1.25 5.35
C ALA A 293 8.83 -0.26 5.39
N TYR A 294 7.66 -0.79 5.71
CA TYR A 294 6.42 -0.03 5.85
C TYR A 294 6.11 0.12 7.32
N LYS A 295 6.06 1.37 7.81
CA LYS A 295 5.56 1.64 9.16
C LYS A 295 4.06 1.37 9.18
N GLY A 296 3.58 0.61 10.15
CA GLY A 296 2.17 0.28 10.26
C GLY A 296 1.72 0.14 11.70
N THR A 297 0.40 0.20 11.90
CA THR A 297 -0.22 -0.31 13.11
C THR A 297 -0.48 -1.81 12.94
N SER A 298 -0.60 -2.55 14.03
CA SER A 298 -0.90 -4.00 14.07
C SER A 298 -2.30 -4.29 13.48
N SER A 299 -2.42 -4.27 12.15
CA SER A 299 -3.64 -4.44 11.35
C SER A 299 -3.23 -5.08 10.00
N PRO A 300 -4.06 -5.95 9.40
CA PRO A 300 -3.59 -7.16 8.73
C PRO A 300 -2.67 -6.94 7.52
N MET A 301 -1.89 -7.99 7.22
CA MET A 301 -1.00 -8.21 6.07
C MET A 301 -1.57 -7.70 4.72
N PHE A 302 -2.89 -7.55 4.60
CA PHE A 302 -3.54 -6.90 3.47
C PHE A 302 -3.12 -5.44 3.23
N LYS A 303 -2.59 -4.72 4.22
CA LYS A 303 -1.95 -3.41 3.95
C LYS A 303 -0.65 -3.56 3.13
N MET A 304 0.07 -4.68 3.26
CA MET A 304 1.22 -4.98 2.39
C MET A 304 0.79 -5.34 0.96
N LEU A 305 -0.48 -5.69 0.67
CA LEU A 305 -0.95 -5.81 -0.73
C LEU A 305 -1.01 -4.47 -1.46
N TYR A 306 -0.96 -3.35 -0.73
CA TYR A 306 -0.79 -2.03 -1.32
C TYR A 306 0.70 -1.74 -1.52
N LEU A 307 1.40 -2.51 -2.35
CA LEU A 307 2.80 -2.23 -2.73
C LEU A 307 2.95 -0.95 -3.58
N ARG A 308 1.85 -0.21 -3.79
CA ARG A 308 1.82 1.20 -4.22
C ARG A 308 1.83 2.20 -3.06
N THR A 309 1.71 1.75 -1.81
CA THR A 309 1.97 2.62 -0.67
C THR A 309 3.43 3.00 -0.73
N MET A 310 3.68 4.25 -0.40
CA MET A 310 4.95 4.93 -0.52
C MET A 310 5.83 4.47 0.65
N PRO A 311 6.71 3.43 0.53
CA PRO A 311 7.54 3.09 1.67
C PRO A 311 8.39 4.30 2.01
N GLU A 312 8.40 4.60 3.30
CA GLU A 312 9.27 5.64 3.85
C GLU A 312 10.74 5.22 3.76
N TYR A 313 11.00 3.91 3.73
CA TYR A 313 12.33 3.31 3.77
C TYR A 313 12.51 2.29 2.64
N LEU A 314 13.56 2.48 1.82
CA LEU A 314 13.93 1.59 0.73
C LEU A 314 15.44 1.60 0.53
N VAL A 315 16.03 0.41 0.50
CA VAL A 315 17.45 0.17 0.20
C VAL A 315 17.60 -0.97 -0.81
N LYS A 316 18.81 -1.19 -1.31
CA LYS A 316 19.15 -2.37 -2.10
C LYS A 316 20.12 -3.26 -1.32
N THR A 317 20.03 -4.57 -1.57
CA THR A 317 21.02 -5.53 -1.09
C THR A 317 22.35 -5.38 -1.84
N ASP A 318 23.46 -5.59 -1.13
CA ASP A 318 24.82 -5.63 -1.72
C ASP A 318 25.16 -7.00 -2.34
N GLU A 319 26.43 -7.24 -2.68
CA GLU A 319 26.87 -8.48 -3.33
C GLU A 319 26.68 -9.71 -2.42
N GLU A 320 26.75 -9.52 -1.11
CA GLU A 320 26.54 -10.51 -0.07
C GLU A 320 25.06 -10.66 0.35
N GLY A 321 24.16 -9.91 -0.31
CA GLY A 321 22.73 -9.91 0.01
C GLY A 321 22.39 -9.11 1.27
N ASP A 322 23.36 -8.42 1.87
CA ASP A 322 23.20 -7.69 3.12
C ASP A 322 22.51 -6.33 2.87
N TYR A 323 21.74 -5.88 3.85
CA TYR A 323 21.06 -4.59 3.81
C TYR A 323 20.95 -3.95 5.20
N ALA A 324 20.78 -2.63 5.24
CA ALA A 324 20.52 -1.88 6.47
C ALA A 324 19.53 -0.75 6.25
N ILE A 325 18.40 -0.78 6.97
CA ILE A 325 17.40 0.30 6.98
C ILE A 325 17.54 1.09 8.27
N HIS A 326 17.74 2.40 8.14
CA HIS A 326 17.82 3.32 9.27
C HIS A 326 16.48 4.02 9.50
N ALA A 327 15.75 3.60 10.53
CA ALA A 327 14.51 4.22 10.97
C ALA A 327 14.79 5.34 11.97
N ARG A 328 13.91 6.34 11.98
CA ARG A 328 13.99 7.51 12.89
C ARG A 328 12.95 7.49 13.99
N GLU A 329 12.07 6.50 13.96
CA GLU A 329 10.93 6.41 14.86
C GLU A 329 10.78 4.95 15.28
N GLU A 330 10.29 4.76 16.49
CA GLU A 330 9.86 3.46 16.98
C GLU A 330 8.55 3.04 16.31
N GLY A 331 8.29 1.73 16.33
CA GLY A 331 7.01 1.18 15.93
C GLY A 331 7.12 -0.18 15.24
N THR A 332 5.99 -0.61 14.68
CA THR A 332 5.91 -1.86 13.92
C THR A 332 6.22 -1.61 12.45
N TYR A 333 7.18 -2.36 11.93
CA TYR A 333 7.64 -2.32 10.55
C TYR A 333 7.33 -3.63 9.84
N TYR A 334 6.75 -3.51 8.65
CA TYR A 334 6.42 -4.62 7.76
C TYR A 334 7.46 -4.63 6.64
N MET A 335 8.25 -5.70 6.56
CA MET A 335 9.40 -5.77 5.65
C MET A 335 9.18 -6.71 4.47
N VAL A 336 9.65 -6.27 3.30
CA VAL A 336 9.58 -7.02 2.03
C VAL A 336 10.87 -6.84 1.25
N ALA A 337 11.37 -7.91 0.66
CA ALA A 337 12.43 -7.90 -0.34
C ALA A 337 11.84 -8.30 -1.69
N ARG A 338 12.11 -7.53 -2.75
CA ARG A 338 11.61 -7.82 -4.10
C ARG A 338 12.45 -7.24 -5.22
N GLU A 339 12.33 -7.84 -6.39
CA GLU A 339 13.08 -7.47 -7.60
C GLU A 339 12.53 -6.20 -8.27
N LEU A 340 11.19 -6.06 -8.30
CA LEU A 340 10.50 -4.96 -8.98
C LEU A 340 9.76 -4.06 -7.98
N ILE A 341 9.69 -2.76 -8.27
CA ILE A 341 9.00 -1.76 -7.44
C ILE A 341 7.97 -0.97 -8.26
N GLY A 342 7.06 -0.29 -7.58
CA GLY A 342 6.05 0.58 -8.20
C GLY A 342 4.73 -0.11 -8.53
N GLU A 343 4.72 -1.44 -8.70
CA GLU A 343 3.51 -2.22 -9.05
C GLU A 343 3.29 -3.46 -8.17
N ALA A 344 2.13 -4.09 -8.34
CA ALA A 344 1.81 -5.38 -7.73
C ALA A 344 2.82 -6.47 -8.17
N PRO A 345 3.04 -7.53 -7.37
CA PRO A 345 4.02 -8.55 -7.68
C PRO A 345 3.78 -9.23 -9.03
N ALA A 346 4.82 -9.27 -9.86
CA ALA A 346 4.79 -9.90 -11.17
C ALA A 346 5.15 -11.39 -11.09
N LYS A 347 4.53 -12.20 -11.94
CA LYS A 347 4.89 -13.62 -12.08
C LYS A 347 6.39 -13.75 -12.38
N GLY A 348 7.07 -14.60 -11.62
CA GLY A 348 8.48 -14.91 -11.78
C GLY A 348 9.44 -13.89 -11.19
N GLU A 349 8.96 -12.79 -10.58
CA GLU A 349 9.82 -11.89 -9.80
C GLU A 349 10.29 -12.58 -8.51
N ASN A 350 11.51 -12.28 -8.08
CA ASN A 350 11.94 -12.65 -6.73
C ASN A 350 11.21 -11.79 -5.71
N TYR A 351 10.55 -12.43 -4.75
CA TYR A 351 9.77 -11.78 -3.70
C TYR A 351 9.86 -12.55 -2.39
N GLY A 352 9.93 -11.84 -1.26
CA GLY A 352 9.90 -12.40 0.08
C GLY A 352 9.41 -11.39 1.12
N LEU A 353 8.63 -11.87 2.08
CA LEU A 353 8.31 -11.11 3.29
C LEU A 353 9.30 -11.49 4.40
N TYR A 354 9.46 -10.63 5.39
CA TYR A 354 10.07 -11.07 6.65
C TYR A 354 9.20 -12.16 7.30
N GLU A 355 9.79 -13.31 7.62
CA GLU A 355 9.05 -14.49 8.12
C GLU A 355 9.50 -14.93 9.53
N GLY A 356 10.20 -14.05 10.28
CA GLY A 356 10.60 -14.34 11.65
C GLY A 356 9.44 -14.44 12.65
N ASN A 357 8.24 -14.03 12.25
CA ASN A 357 6.99 -14.33 12.96
C ASN A 357 5.81 -14.39 11.97
N ALA A 358 4.68 -14.92 12.43
CA ALA A 358 3.51 -15.18 11.59
C ALA A 358 2.79 -13.92 11.06
N ASN A 359 3.11 -12.74 11.61
CA ASN A 359 2.52 -11.47 11.22
C ASN A 359 3.42 -10.66 10.27
N HIS A 360 4.61 -11.18 9.91
CA HIS A 360 5.57 -10.51 9.03
C HIS A 360 6.01 -9.12 9.50
N ALA A 361 6.10 -8.95 10.81
CA ALA A 361 6.30 -7.66 11.45
C ALA A 361 7.56 -7.62 12.32
N LEU A 362 8.23 -6.49 12.36
CA LEU A 362 9.34 -6.20 13.27
C LEU A 362 8.94 -5.07 14.20
N ALA A 363 9.03 -5.30 15.50
CA ALA A 363 8.84 -4.27 16.51
C ALA A 363 10.19 -3.61 16.77
N LEU A 364 10.32 -2.33 16.42
CA LEU A 364 11.52 -1.55 16.64
C LEU A 364 11.30 -0.66 17.88
N GLU A 365 11.87 -1.07 19.01
CA GLU A 365 11.69 -0.47 20.34
C GLU A 365 13.05 -0.23 20.99
N ASN A 366 13.50 1.03 21.07
CA ASN A 366 14.74 1.50 21.71
C ASN A 366 16.09 0.91 21.23
N GLU A 367 16.11 -0.20 20.50
CA GLU A 367 17.32 -0.90 20.03
C GLU A 367 17.29 -1.25 18.54
N SER A 368 18.47 -1.42 17.95
CA SER A 368 18.61 -1.88 16.56
C SER A 368 18.40 -3.40 16.47
N ILE A 369 17.94 -3.88 15.33
CA ILE A 369 17.69 -5.28 15.03
C ILE A 369 18.71 -5.72 13.98
N ASP A 370 19.49 -6.77 14.24
CA ASP A 370 20.56 -7.24 13.35
C ASP A 370 20.27 -8.58 12.64
N ASN A 371 19.06 -9.13 12.81
CA ASN A 371 18.63 -10.43 12.30
C ASN A 371 17.29 -10.37 11.55
N ALA A 372 17.07 -9.31 10.78
CA ALA A 372 15.90 -9.13 9.95
C ALA A 372 16.02 -9.89 8.61
N ASP A 373 16.42 -11.16 8.62
CA ASP A 373 16.68 -11.92 7.40
C ASP A 373 15.39 -12.17 6.59
N ILE A 374 15.50 -12.17 5.25
CA ILE A 374 14.38 -12.38 4.34
C ILE A 374 14.75 -13.46 3.31
N ILE A 375 13.89 -14.46 3.17
CA ILE A 375 14.02 -15.47 2.11
C ILE A 375 13.12 -15.07 0.95
N VAL A 376 13.67 -15.01 -0.25
CA VAL A 376 12.93 -14.74 -1.49
C VAL A 376 12.81 -15.99 -2.34
N SER A 377 11.77 -16.03 -3.16
CA SER A 377 11.63 -17.03 -4.21
C SER A 377 10.92 -16.44 -5.41
N ARG A 378 11.03 -17.10 -6.57
CA ARG A 378 10.22 -16.71 -7.74
C ARG A 378 8.75 -17.04 -7.47
N ILE A 379 7.86 -16.09 -7.70
CA ILE A 379 6.43 -16.27 -7.40
C ILE A 379 5.68 -16.81 -8.61
N MET A 380 4.69 -17.68 -8.40
CA MET A 380 3.90 -18.31 -9.47
C MET A 380 4.75 -19.01 -10.56
N VAL A 381 5.96 -19.41 -10.21
CA VAL A 381 6.87 -20.21 -11.04
C VAL A 381 7.31 -21.35 -10.14
N GLY A 382 7.04 -22.58 -10.55
CA GLY A 382 7.37 -23.75 -9.74
C GLY A 382 8.85 -23.74 -9.40
N ASN A 383 9.16 -23.44 -8.14
CA ASN A 383 10.52 -23.52 -7.64
C ASN A 383 10.77 -24.99 -7.34
N SER A 384 11.73 -25.60 -8.01
CA SER A 384 12.09 -26.99 -7.72
C SER A 384 12.91 -26.97 -6.43
N ARG A 385 12.25 -27.12 -5.28
CA ARG A 385 12.95 -27.33 -4.01
C ARG A 385 13.21 -28.84 -3.84
N GLU A 386 14.43 -29.19 -3.45
CA GLU A 386 14.69 -30.55 -2.96
C GLU A 386 14.00 -30.73 -1.59
N PRO A 387 13.25 -31.82 -1.37
CA PRO A 387 12.58 -32.06 -0.10
C PRO A 387 13.59 -32.08 1.05
N GLU A 388 13.27 -31.39 2.13
CA GLU A 388 14.18 -31.26 3.27
C GLU A 388 14.28 -32.59 4.04
N VAL A 389 15.48 -32.93 4.51
CA VAL A 389 15.69 -34.13 5.33
C VAL A 389 15.17 -33.85 6.75
N GLY A 390 14.14 -34.58 7.18
CA GLY A 390 13.61 -34.51 8.55
C GLY A 390 12.23 -33.85 8.66
N ILE A 391 11.22 -34.46 8.01
CA ILE A 391 9.82 -34.04 8.07
C ILE A 391 9.32 -34.10 9.52
N GLN A 392 8.71 -33.01 9.99
CA GLN A 392 8.11 -32.93 11.32
C GLN A 392 6.70 -33.53 11.31
N GLU A 393 6.47 -34.58 12.09
CA GLU A 393 5.15 -35.18 12.27
C GLU A 393 4.42 -34.54 13.47
N VAL A 394 3.24 -33.98 13.23
CA VAL A 394 2.40 -33.36 14.27
C VAL A 394 1.03 -34.03 14.30
N ARG A 395 0.62 -34.47 15.50
CA ARG A 395 -0.66 -35.15 15.72
C ARG A 395 -1.35 -34.60 16.96
N ASN A 396 -2.67 -34.38 16.88
CA ASN A 396 -3.50 -33.99 18.03
C ASN A 396 -2.94 -32.77 18.79
N HIS A 397 -2.68 -31.68 18.06
CA HIS A 397 -1.94 -30.53 18.57
C HIS A 397 -2.83 -29.28 18.70
N PHE A 398 -2.52 -28.44 19.68
CA PHE A 398 -3.16 -27.15 19.90
C PHE A 398 -2.14 -26.02 19.79
N TYR A 399 -2.27 -25.21 18.73
CA TYR A 399 -1.52 -23.97 18.54
C TYR A 399 -2.27 -22.82 19.26
N ASP A 400 -1.79 -22.43 20.45
CA ASP A 400 -2.29 -21.26 21.19
C ASP A 400 -1.32 -20.09 21.02
N GLY A 401 -1.65 -19.15 20.13
CA GLY A 401 -0.81 -18.03 19.74
C GLY A 401 -0.31 -18.11 18.30
N ASP A 402 0.34 -17.02 17.88
CA ASP A 402 0.85 -16.86 16.52
C ASP A 402 2.10 -17.74 16.32
N THR A 403 2.12 -18.56 15.27
CA THR A 403 3.12 -19.62 15.06
C THR A 403 3.63 -19.63 13.62
N VAL A 404 4.93 -19.88 13.43
CA VAL A 404 5.54 -20.11 12.11
C VAL A 404 5.93 -21.58 11.97
N ILE A 405 5.51 -22.22 10.89
CA ILE A 405 6.03 -23.50 10.40
C ILE A 405 7.11 -23.18 9.38
N ASN A 406 8.37 -23.36 9.78
CA ASN A 406 9.56 -23.08 8.96
C ASN A 406 10.28 -24.33 8.46
N LYS A 407 9.71 -25.51 8.68
CA LYS A 407 10.20 -26.81 8.22
C LYS A 407 9.06 -27.63 7.64
N ASP A 408 9.38 -28.53 6.73
CA ASP A 408 8.41 -29.45 6.16
C ASP A 408 7.71 -30.24 7.28
N THR A 409 6.37 -30.18 7.29
CA THR A 409 5.54 -30.66 8.39
C THR A 409 4.37 -31.48 7.86
N VAL A 410 4.03 -32.57 8.54
CA VAL A 410 2.86 -33.41 8.27
C VAL A 410 1.90 -33.33 9.45
N TRP A 411 0.63 -33.05 9.17
CA TRP A 411 -0.45 -33.04 10.16
C TRP A 411 -1.34 -34.27 10.05
N THR A 412 -1.70 -34.82 11.22
CA THR A 412 -2.67 -35.91 11.37
C THR A 412 -3.60 -35.69 12.58
N GLY A 413 -4.80 -36.28 12.57
CA GLY A 413 -5.72 -36.23 13.71
C GLY A 413 -6.41 -34.88 13.90
N TYR A 414 -6.43 -34.35 15.12
CA TYR A 414 -7.08 -33.07 15.45
C TYR A 414 -6.06 -31.94 15.60
N ILE A 415 -6.17 -30.88 14.81
CA ILE A 415 -5.32 -29.69 14.94
C ILE A 415 -6.19 -28.52 15.36
N ILE A 416 -5.95 -27.95 16.53
CA ILE A 416 -6.70 -26.79 17.03
C ILE A 416 -5.81 -25.55 16.88
N ILE A 417 -6.36 -24.45 16.37
CA ILE A 417 -5.64 -23.19 16.15
C ILE A 417 -6.39 -22.06 16.86
N LYS A 418 -5.65 -21.29 17.67
CA LYS A 418 -6.06 -20.02 18.27
C LYS A 418 -4.95 -18.99 18.04
N GLY A 419 -4.85 -18.50 16.80
CA GLY A 419 -3.82 -17.53 16.40
C GLY A 419 -3.66 -17.47 14.89
N THR A 420 -2.64 -16.73 14.44
CA THR A 420 -2.14 -16.79 13.06
C THR A 420 -1.13 -17.92 12.95
N LEU A 421 -1.38 -18.90 12.08
CA LEU A 421 -0.39 -19.91 11.72
C LEU A 421 0.17 -19.61 10.32
N HIS A 422 1.47 -19.39 10.22
CA HIS A 422 2.14 -19.09 8.97
C HIS A 422 3.01 -20.26 8.51
N VAL A 423 2.80 -20.72 7.27
CA VAL A 423 3.71 -21.67 6.59
C VAL A 423 4.72 -20.87 5.79
N ALA A 424 5.95 -20.83 6.28
CA ALA A 424 7.06 -20.06 5.72
C ALA A 424 7.36 -20.48 4.27
N ARG A 425 7.98 -19.58 3.50
CA ARG A 425 8.39 -19.81 2.12
C ARG A 425 9.28 -21.03 1.94
N SER A 426 10.07 -21.35 2.96
CA SER A 426 10.96 -22.50 3.01
C SER A 426 10.30 -23.77 3.54
N ALA A 427 8.96 -23.86 3.62
CA ALA A 427 8.28 -25.00 4.23
C ALA A 427 7.12 -25.52 3.38
N THR A 428 6.94 -26.84 3.42
CA THR A 428 5.73 -27.53 2.94
C THR A 428 4.92 -28.06 4.12
N LEU A 429 3.66 -27.63 4.23
CA LEU A 429 2.70 -28.23 5.15
C LEU A 429 1.85 -29.26 4.41
N LYS A 430 2.00 -30.54 4.75
CA LYS A 430 1.13 -31.62 4.28
C LYS A 430 0.08 -31.95 5.34
N ILE A 431 -1.17 -32.08 4.93
CA ILE A 431 -2.28 -32.46 5.81
C ILE A 431 -2.81 -33.79 5.32
N ALA A 432 -2.75 -34.82 6.16
CA ALA A 432 -3.16 -36.16 5.80
C ALA A 432 -4.70 -36.29 5.74
N PRO A 433 -5.24 -37.25 4.97
CA PRO A 433 -6.66 -37.60 4.98
C PRO A 433 -7.23 -37.80 6.40
N GLY A 434 -8.50 -37.44 6.58
CA GLY A 434 -9.20 -37.54 7.86
C GLY A 434 -8.79 -36.54 8.94
N THR A 435 -7.81 -35.66 8.66
CA THR A 435 -7.41 -34.61 9.62
C THR A 435 -8.51 -33.56 9.79
N VAL A 436 -8.78 -33.19 11.04
CA VAL A 436 -9.74 -32.13 11.40
C VAL A 436 -8.99 -30.94 11.98
N VAL A 437 -8.99 -29.83 11.24
CA VAL A 437 -8.41 -28.54 11.63
C VAL A 437 -9.53 -27.65 12.19
N MET A 438 -9.43 -27.28 13.46
CA MET A 438 -10.45 -26.56 14.21
C MET A 438 -9.93 -25.19 14.65
N PHE A 439 -10.67 -24.13 14.37
CA PHE A 439 -10.27 -22.76 14.70
C PHE A 439 -11.09 -22.24 15.88
N ARG A 440 -10.41 -21.81 16.94
CA ARG A 440 -11.05 -21.13 18.09
C ARG A 440 -11.43 -19.72 17.69
N LYS A 441 -12.64 -19.30 18.04
CA LYS A 441 -13.08 -17.92 17.80
C LYS A 441 -12.46 -17.00 18.85
N PHE A 442 -11.68 -16.03 18.40
CA PHE A 442 -11.32 -14.84 19.17
C PHE A 442 -11.16 -13.69 18.18
N ASP A 443 -11.45 -12.48 18.63
CA ASP A 443 -11.49 -11.28 17.79
C ASP A 443 -10.72 -10.17 18.55
N ARG A 444 -9.49 -9.90 18.13
CA ARG A 444 -8.57 -8.93 18.77
C ARG A 444 -8.93 -7.50 18.42
N ASP A 445 -9.36 -7.25 17.18
CA ASP A 445 -9.63 -5.90 16.67
C ASP A 445 -11.11 -5.48 16.74
N ARG A 446 -11.99 -6.39 17.15
CA ARG A 446 -13.43 -6.21 17.39
C ARG A 446 -14.20 -5.87 16.12
N ASP A 447 -13.78 -6.41 14.98
CA ASP A 447 -14.46 -6.21 13.70
C ASP A 447 -15.64 -7.20 13.48
N GLY A 448 -15.81 -8.17 14.40
CA GLY A 448 -16.86 -9.19 14.34
C GLY A 448 -16.44 -10.48 13.61
N VAL A 449 -15.20 -10.57 13.16
CA VAL A 449 -14.60 -11.75 12.50
C VAL A 449 -13.60 -12.42 13.44
N GLY A 450 -13.59 -13.76 13.46
CA GLY A 450 -12.57 -14.50 14.19
C GLY A 450 -11.18 -14.38 13.53
N ASP A 451 -10.15 -14.10 14.32
CA ASP A 451 -8.79 -13.82 13.87
C ASP A 451 -7.93 -15.05 13.57
N SER A 452 -8.37 -16.23 14.01
CA SER A 452 -7.68 -17.49 13.75
C SER A 452 -7.58 -17.77 12.26
N LYS A 453 -6.37 -18.04 11.75
CA LYS A 453 -6.12 -18.18 10.30
C LYS A 453 -4.86 -18.97 9.99
N ILE A 454 -4.78 -19.43 8.74
CA ILE A 454 -3.55 -19.98 8.15
C ILE A 454 -3.12 -19.08 6.99
N THR A 455 -1.86 -18.67 6.96
CA THR A 455 -1.23 -18.01 5.80
C THR A 455 -0.11 -18.88 5.25
N VAL A 456 0.02 -18.95 3.93
CA VAL A 456 0.96 -19.84 3.25
C VAL A 456 1.82 -19.01 2.30
N GLY A 457 3.08 -18.80 2.68
CA GLY A 457 4.14 -18.24 1.82
C GLY A 457 4.92 -19.34 1.07
N GLY A 458 5.00 -20.54 1.67
CA GLY A 458 5.58 -21.74 1.07
C GLY A 458 4.55 -22.56 0.30
N ARG A 459 4.38 -23.83 0.69
CA ARG A 459 3.47 -24.77 0.04
C ARG A 459 2.55 -25.48 1.02
N LEU A 460 1.31 -25.71 0.62
CA LEU A 460 0.37 -26.56 1.35
C LEU A 460 -0.16 -27.68 0.45
N LEU A 461 -0.15 -28.89 0.99
CA LEU A 461 -0.71 -30.09 0.38
C LEU A 461 -1.78 -30.68 1.30
N ALA A 462 -3.02 -30.22 1.16
CA ALA A 462 -4.18 -30.81 1.81
C ALA A 462 -4.90 -31.68 0.79
N GLU A 463 -4.56 -32.96 0.77
CA GLU A 463 -5.09 -33.94 -0.17
C GLU A 463 -5.78 -35.07 0.59
N GLY A 464 -7.07 -34.88 0.86
CA GLY A 464 -7.94 -35.93 1.39
C GLY A 464 -8.29 -36.97 0.33
N VAL A 465 -9.23 -37.86 0.67
CA VAL A 465 -9.77 -38.88 -0.26
C VAL A 465 -11.29 -38.94 -0.20
N PRO A 466 -11.97 -39.48 -1.24
CA PRO A 466 -13.39 -39.76 -1.18
C PRO A 466 -13.71 -40.65 0.03
N GLY A 467 -14.48 -40.13 0.99
CA GLY A 467 -14.86 -40.84 2.22
C GLY A 467 -14.02 -40.51 3.46
N ASP A 468 -12.87 -39.86 3.31
CA ASP A 468 -12.02 -39.41 4.42
C ASP A 468 -11.42 -38.03 4.13
N MET A 469 -12.32 -37.07 3.97
CA MET A 469 -11.99 -35.68 3.65
C MET A 469 -11.30 -34.97 4.81
N ILE A 470 -10.43 -34.03 4.49
CA ILE A 470 -9.83 -33.11 5.46
C ILE A 470 -10.87 -32.04 5.82
N ARG A 471 -11.05 -31.70 7.09
CA ARG A 471 -12.08 -30.75 7.52
C ARG A 471 -11.48 -29.54 8.22
N PHE A 472 -11.75 -28.34 7.70
CA PHE A 472 -11.43 -27.04 8.30
C PHE A 472 -12.73 -26.42 8.85
N THR A 473 -12.81 -26.19 10.16
CA THR A 473 -14.08 -25.84 10.81
C THR A 473 -13.90 -25.02 12.09
N SER A 474 -15.00 -24.47 12.62
CA SER A 474 -15.01 -23.78 13.92
C SER A 474 -14.83 -24.78 15.07
N ALA A 475 -14.09 -24.38 16.11
CA ALA A 475 -13.94 -25.14 17.33
C ALA A 475 -15.05 -24.89 18.36
N GLU A 476 -15.95 -23.94 18.09
CA GLU A 476 -16.99 -23.49 19.02
C GLU A 476 -18.15 -24.49 19.13
N ASP A 477 -18.80 -24.54 20.29
CA ASP A 477 -19.96 -25.43 20.55
C ASP A 477 -21.17 -25.09 19.66
N ARG A 478 -21.25 -23.84 19.19
CA ARG A 478 -22.28 -23.34 18.27
C ARG A 478 -21.62 -22.64 17.09
N PRO A 479 -21.15 -23.41 16.09
CA PRO A 479 -20.46 -22.85 14.93
C PRO A 479 -21.30 -21.82 14.16
N GLY A 480 -20.71 -20.67 13.87
CA GLY A 480 -21.30 -19.59 13.08
C GLY A 480 -20.38 -19.14 11.95
N LYS A 481 -20.96 -18.52 10.90
CA LYS A 481 -20.16 -17.85 9.85
C LYS A 481 -19.19 -16.86 10.51
N MET A 482 -17.98 -16.74 9.97
CA MET A 482 -16.95 -15.81 10.44
C MET A 482 -16.38 -16.14 11.83
N ASP A 483 -16.50 -17.39 12.30
CA ASP A 483 -15.85 -17.83 13.54
C ASP A 483 -14.32 -17.86 13.44
N TRP A 484 -13.79 -17.90 12.22
CA TRP A 484 -12.37 -17.85 11.90
C TRP A 484 -12.15 -17.16 10.55
N ALA A 485 -10.94 -16.68 10.30
CA ALA A 485 -10.68 -15.76 9.21
C ALA A 485 -10.55 -16.47 7.87
N TYR A 486 -9.44 -17.17 7.61
CA TYR A 486 -9.18 -17.81 6.31
C TYR A 486 -7.98 -18.77 6.27
N LEU A 487 -7.96 -19.62 5.24
CA LEU A 487 -6.73 -20.17 4.66
C LEU A 487 -6.31 -19.29 3.47
N LEU A 488 -5.13 -18.68 3.53
CA LEU A 488 -4.64 -17.75 2.51
C LEU A 488 -3.33 -18.23 1.88
N PHE A 489 -3.34 -18.43 0.57
CA PHE A 489 -2.13 -18.54 -0.26
C PHE A 489 -1.67 -17.15 -0.66
N PHE A 490 -0.47 -16.75 -0.22
CA PHE A 490 0.02 -15.41 -0.45
C PHE A 490 1.46 -15.40 -0.96
N VAL A 491 1.62 -14.92 -2.20
CA VAL A 491 2.94 -14.68 -2.83
C VAL A 491 3.84 -15.92 -2.79
N SER A 492 3.27 -17.07 -3.14
CA SER A 492 3.95 -18.37 -3.15
C SER A 492 4.50 -18.74 -4.53
N GLY A 493 5.57 -19.55 -4.55
CA GLY A 493 6.20 -20.02 -5.78
C GLY A 493 5.64 -21.35 -6.29
N GLU A 494 5.53 -22.33 -5.40
CA GLU A 494 5.07 -23.68 -5.75
C GLU A 494 3.54 -23.81 -5.76
N GLU A 495 3.04 -24.79 -6.53
CA GLU A 495 1.62 -25.12 -6.57
C GLU A 495 1.16 -25.75 -5.24
N SER A 496 0.25 -25.06 -4.56
CA SER A 496 -0.47 -25.60 -3.41
C SER A 496 -1.74 -26.33 -3.84
N ARG A 497 -2.16 -27.32 -3.06
CA ARG A 497 -3.29 -28.19 -3.39
C ARG A 497 -4.27 -28.30 -2.24
N VAL A 498 -5.54 -28.09 -2.56
CA VAL A 498 -6.70 -28.33 -1.71
C VAL A 498 -7.58 -29.32 -2.46
N LYS A 499 -7.59 -30.57 -2.02
CA LYS A 499 -8.31 -31.66 -2.66
C LYS A 499 -9.05 -32.51 -1.65
N TYR A 500 -10.33 -32.81 -1.89
CA TYR A 500 -11.15 -33.57 -0.94
C TYR A 500 -11.14 -32.96 0.47
N CYS A 501 -11.40 -31.66 0.53
CA CYS A 501 -11.46 -30.88 1.76
C CYS A 501 -12.87 -30.34 2.02
N ILE A 502 -13.20 -30.07 3.27
CA ILE A 502 -14.44 -29.42 3.70
C ILE A 502 -14.07 -28.13 4.45
N PHE A 503 -14.56 -26.97 3.99
CA PHE A 503 -14.35 -25.67 4.62
C PHE A 503 -15.68 -25.09 5.11
N GLU A 504 -15.78 -24.85 6.42
CA GLU A 504 -17.01 -24.35 7.03
C GLU A 504 -16.77 -23.29 8.10
N TYR A 505 -17.75 -22.39 8.25
CA TYR A 505 -17.83 -21.38 9.31
C TYR A 505 -16.74 -20.29 9.25
N ALA A 506 -16.02 -20.19 8.13
CA ALA A 506 -15.00 -19.18 7.91
C ALA A 506 -15.60 -17.82 7.53
N PHE A 507 -14.82 -16.75 7.64
CA PHE A 507 -15.05 -15.53 6.89
C PHE A 507 -14.73 -15.78 5.41
N THR A 508 -13.58 -16.36 5.09
CA THR A 508 -13.36 -16.95 3.77
C THR A 508 -12.77 -18.34 3.91
N GLY A 509 -13.32 -19.33 3.21
CA GLY A 509 -12.75 -20.69 3.23
C GLY A 509 -11.31 -20.70 2.72
N VAL A 510 -11.13 -20.35 1.44
CA VAL A 510 -9.80 -20.27 0.78
C VAL A 510 -9.63 -18.92 0.08
N GLN A 511 -8.47 -18.29 0.28
CA GLN A 511 -8.04 -17.09 -0.42
C GLN A 511 -6.77 -17.35 -1.24
N VAL A 512 -6.70 -16.84 -2.47
CA VAL A 512 -5.53 -17.01 -3.35
C VAL A 512 -5.09 -15.68 -3.96
N HIS A 513 -3.87 -15.26 -3.64
CA HIS A 513 -3.28 -14.00 -4.13
C HIS A 513 -1.80 -14.18 -4.48
N PHE A 514 -1.42 -13.78 -5.69
CA PHE A 514 -0.07 -13.86 -6.27
C PHE A 514 0.56 -15.25 -6.13
N SER A 515 -0.25 -16.30 -6.26
CA SER A 515 0.11 -17.68 -5.94
C SER A 515 -0.35 -18.63 -7.03
N LYS A 516 0.14 -19.87 -6.98
CA LYS A 516 -0.34 -20.97 -7.83
C LYS A 516 -1.06 -22.00 -6.97
N ALA A 517 -2.31 -22.32 -7.30
CA ALA A 517 -3.06 -23.32 -6.54
C ALA A 517 -4.08 -24.11 -7.37
N VAL A 518 -4.40 -25.31 -6.89
CA VAL A 518 -5.51 -26.14 -7.37
C VAL A 518 -6.45 -26.41 -6.21
N VAL A 519 -7.73 -26.04 -6.38
CA VAL A 519 -8.83 -26.31 -5.45
C VAL A 519 -9.80 -27.24 -6.15
N SER A 520 -9.81 -28.51 -5.75
CA SER A 520 -10.62 -29.52 -6.40
C SER A 520 -11.34 -30.47 -5.46
N ASP A 521 -12.44 -31.05 -5.94
CA ASP A 521 -13.18 -32.11 -5.23
C ASP A 521 -13.52 -31.76 -3.77
N SER A 522 -13.76 -30.48 -3.48
CA SER A 522 -13.92 -29.97 -2.12
C SER A 522 -15.29 -29.33 -1.89
N VAL A 523 -15.67 -29.22 -0.61
CA VAL A 523 -16.93 -28.63 -0.16
C VAL A 523 -16.66 -27.30 0.56
N PHE A 524 -17.33 -26.24 0.13
CA PHE A 524 -17.30 -24.93 0.76
C PHE A 524 -18.72 -24.58 1.22
N ALA A 525 -18.97 -24.72 2.53
CA ALA A 525 -20.32 -24.59 3.07
C ALA A 525 -20.40 -23.66 4.28
N ARG A 526 -21.46 -22.84 4.35
CA ARG A 526 -21.75 -21.98 5.53
C ARG A 526 -20.57 -21.08 5.92
N ASN A 527 -19.87 -20.52 4.93
CA ASN A 527 -18.89 -19.46 5.12
C ASN A 527 -19.53 -18.10 4.81
N HIS A 528 -18.85 -17.00 5.15
CA HIS A 528 -19.19 -15.73 4.53
C HIS A 528 -18.80 -15.79 3.04
N GLU A 529 -17.57 -16.18 2.73
CA GLU A 529 -17.12 -16.45 1.36
C GLU A 529 -16.58 -17.88 1.23
N GLY A 530 -16.98 -18.61 0.19
CA GLY A 530 -16.40 -19.93 -0.09
C GLY A 530 -14.95 -19.79 -0.53
N ILE A 531 -14.74 -19.19 -1.70
CA ILE A 531 -13.41 -18.97 -2.29
C ILE A 531 -13.25 -17.49 -2.69
N ARG A 532 -12.11 -16.89 -2.35
CA ARG A 532 -11.71 -15.55 -2.81
C ARG A 532 -10.40 -15.59 -3.60
N PHE A 533 -10.30 -14.81 -4.67
CA PHE A 533 -9.02 -14.64 -5.35
C PHE A 533 -8.81 -13.25 -5.97
N GLY A 534 -7.53 -12.90 -6.16
CA GLY A 534 -7.08 -11.71 -6.89
C GLY A 534 -6.27 -12.10 -8.12
N ARG A 535 -5.09 -11.49 -8.32
CA ARG A 535 -4.14 -11.93 -9.36
C ARG A 535 -3.56 -13.29 -8.98
N THR A 536 -3.70 -14.33 -9.81
CA THR A 536 -3.30 -15.70 -9.43
C THR A 536 -3.22 -16.65 -10.62
N GLU A 537 -2.53 -17.80 -10.48
CA GLU A 537 -2.78 -19.00 -11.30
C GLU A 537 -3.63 -19.98 -10.51
N LEU A 538 -4.86 -20.25 -10.93
CA LEU A 538 -5.81 -20.98 -10.11
C LEU A 538 -6.75 -21.88 -10.92
N ARG A 539 -6.87 -23.14 -10.50
CA ARG A 539 -7.95 -24.03 -10.94
C ARG A 539 -8.93 -24.25 -9.81
N ILE A 540 -10.21 -23.99 -10.05
CA ILE A 540 -11.34 -24.27 -9.17
C ILE A 540 -12.22 -25.28 -9.90
N GLU A 541 -12.14 -26.56 -9.53
CA GLU A 541 -12.84 -27.62 -10.27
C GLU A 541 -13.53 -28.68 -9.42
N HIS A 542 -14.69 -29.18 -9.86
CA HIS A 542 -15.38 -30.28 -9.16
C HIS A 542 -15.68 -29.98 -7.68
N ASN A 543 -15.99 -28.73 -7.33
CA ASN A 543 -16.32 -28.36 -5.95
C ASN A 543 -17.83 -28.22 -5.75
N ASP A 544 -18.30 -28.53 -4.54
CA ASP A 544 -19.64 -28.17 -4.06
C ASP A 544 -19.55 -26.89 -3.21
N ILE A 545 -20.12 -25.79 -3.70
CA ILE A 545 -20.02 -24.46 -3.09
C ILE A 545 -21.42 -23.97 -2.76
N HIS A 546 -21.81 -24.04 -1.49
CA HIS A 546 -23.19 -23.79 -1.09
C HIS A 546 -23.39 -23.17 0.31
N ASP A 547 -24.56 -22.58 0.55
CA ASP A 547 -24.92 -21.93 1.83
C ASP A 547 -23.96 -20.80 2.28
N ASN A 548 -23.16 -20.24 1.37
CA ASN A 548 -22.27 -19.11 1.65
C ASN A 548 -22.99 -17.78 1.41
N VAL A 549 -22.47 -16.67 1.94
CA VAL A 549 -22.93 -15.34 1.48
C VAL A 549 -22.46 -15.14 0.03
N HIS A 550 -21.18 -15.40 -0.24
CA HIS A 550 -20.66 -15.45 -1.60
C HIS A 550 -20.03 -16.81 -1.87
N GLY A 551 -20.41 -17.49 -2.95
CA GLY A 551 -19.80 -18.75 -3.34
C GLY A 551 -18.33 -18.53 -3.75
N ILE A 552 -18.14 -17.78 -4.83
CA ILE A 552 -16.82 -17.35 -5.32
C ILE A 552 -16.79 -15.83 -5.44
N ARG A 553 -15.78 -15.17 -4.85
CA ARG A 553 -15.58 -13.72 -4.96
C ARG A 553 -14.22 -13.38 -5.55
N HIS A 554 -14.15 -12.51 -6.55
CA HIS A 554 -12.86 -12.10 -7.10
C HIS A 554 -12.79 -10.61 -7.42
N THR A 555 -11.59 -10.05 -7.34
CA THR A 555 -11.36 -8.59 -7.47
C THR A 555 -10.58 -8.18 -8.72
N ARG A 556 -9.98 -9.15 -9.42
CA ARG A 556 -9.15 -8.91 -10.61
C ARG A 556 -9.45 -9.96 -11.67
N LEU A 557 -9.10 -9.63 -12.91
CA LEU A 557 -9.12 -10.53 -14.06
C LEU A 557 -7.69 -10.94 -14.47
N GLU A 558 -6.73 -10.93 -13.55
CA GLU A 558 -5.31 -11.13 -13.93
C GLU A 558 -4.84 -12.54 -13.57
N GLY A 559 -4.46 -13.32 -14.58
CA GLY A 559 -3.82 -14.62 -14.46
C GLY A 559 -4.69 -15.78 -14.97
N PRO A 560 -4.08 -16.92 -15.36
CA PRO A 560 -4.84 -18.07 -15.82
C PRO A 560 -5.68 -18.62 -14.67
N VAL A 561 -6.97 -18.34 -14.71
CA VAL A 561 -7.95 -18.87 -13.77
C VAL A 561 -8.97 -19.70 -14.55
N GLU A 562 -9.18 -20.93 -14.12
CA GLU A 562 -10.21 -21.83 -14.65
C GLU A 562 -11.18 -22.19 -13.53
N ILE A 563 -12.47 -21.95 -13.78
CA ILE A 563 -13.58 -22.29 -12.89
C ILE A 563 -14.47 -23.24 -13.68
N ALA A 564 -14.36 -24.54 -13.43
CA ALA A 564 -15.05 -25.54 -14.23
C ALA A 564 -15.64 -26.69 -13.42
N PHE A 565 -16.76 -27.26 -13.87
CA PHE A 565 -17.37 -28.43 -13.23
C PHE A 565 -17.71 -28.23 -11.75
N ASN A 566 -17.98 -27.00 -11.32
CA ASN A 566 -18.42 -26.74 -9.94
C ASN A 566 -19.94 -26.75 -9.83
N ASN A 567 -20.43 -27.13 -8.66
CA ASN A 567 -21.82 -27.02 -8.26
C ASN A 567 -21.96 -25.84 -7.29
N ILE A 568 -22.42 -24.70 -7.79
CA ILE A 568 -22.49 -23.41 -7.09
C ILE A 568 -23.96 -23.08 -6.84
N ARG A 569 -24.45 -23.38 -5.64
CA ARG A 569 -25.88 -23.30 -5.32
C ARG A 569 -26.18 -22.78 -3.93
N ASP A 570 -27.38 -22.28 -3.71
CA ASP A 570 -27.87 -21.89 -2.38
C ASP A 570 -26.96 -20.87 -1.65
N ASN A 571 -26.17 -20.09 -2.39
CA ASN A 571 -25.43 -18.96 -1.85
C ASN A 571 -26.29 -17.69 -1.97
N GLU A 572 -26.01 -16.64 -1.21
CA GLU A 572 -26.68 -15.36 -1.44
C GLU A 572 -26.33 -14.80 -2.83
N VAL A 573 -25.04 -14.88 -3.20
CA VAL A 573 -24.54 -14.68 -4.56
C VAL A 573 -23.64 -15.84 -4.95
N GLY A 574 -23.86 -16.43 -6.13
CA GLY A 574 -23.06 -17.55 -6.64
C GLY A 574 -21.61 -17.13 -6.92
N ILE A 575 -21.41 -16.28 -7.93
CA ILE A 575 -20.10 -15.70 -8.27
C ILE A 575 -20.20 -14.16 -8.26
N PHE A 576 -19.27 -13.50 -7.57
CA PHE A 576 -19.25 -12.04 -7.42
C PHE A 576 -17.89 -11.45 -7.86
N LEU A 577 -17.90 -10.70 -8.97
CA LEU A 577 -16.78 -9.86 -9.39
C LEU A 577 -16.91 -8.49 -8.73
N VAL A 578 -16.05 -8.17 -7.77
CA VAL A 578 -16.03 -6.86 -7.08
C VAL A 578 -14.98 -5.93 -7.67
N PRO A 579 -15.20 -4.60 -7.63
CA PRO A 579 -14.15 -3.64 -7.93
C PRO A 579 -12.96 -3.84 -7.01
N SER A 580 -11.76 -3.76 -7.56
CA SER A 580 -10.59 -3.50 -6.74
C SER A 580 -10.63 -2.03 -6.31
N ASN A 581 -10.69 -1.76 -5.01
CA ASN A 581 -10.40 -0.43 -4.45
C ASN A 581 -8.95 0.02 -4.75
N GLN A 582 -8.14 -0.90 -5.26
CA GLN A 582 -6.89 -0.63 -5.93
C GLN A 582 -7.24 -0.16 -7.33
N ASN A 583 -7.07 1.13 -7.60
CA ASN A 583 -7.09 1.64 -8.97
C ASN A 583 -6.33 0.66 -9.87
N ILE A 584 -7.02 0.08 -10.85
CA ILE A 584 -6.38 -0.20 -12.13
C ILE A 584 -5.79 1.17 -12.50
N VAL A 585 -4.50 1.35 -12.26
CA VAL A 585 -3.77 2.21 -13.18
C VAL A 585 -3.64 1.28 -14.37
N ASP A 586 -4.38 1.65 -15.40
CA ASP A 586 -4.44 0.94 -16.66
C ASP A 586 -3.10 1.23 -17.34
N PHE A 587 -2.07 0.43 -17.05
CA PHE A 587 -0.72 0.66 -17.59
C PHE A 587 -0.57 0.35 -19.08
N SER A 588 -1.67 0.24 -19.83
CA SER A 588 -1.59 0.11 -21.27
C SER A 588 -2.86 0.58 -21.96
N GLU A 589 -2.91 1.87 -22.29
CA GLU A 589 -3.79 2.36 -23.37
C GLU A 589 -3.31 1.90 -24.77
N THR A 590 -2.20 1.15 -24.86
CA THR A 590 -1.70 0.58 -26.12
C THR A 590 -2.31 -0.77 -26.50
N PHE A 591 -3.20 -1.34 -25.69
CA PHE A 591 -3.88 -2.58 -26.04
C PHE A 591 -5.36 -2.31 -26.34
N ASP A 592 -5.76 -2.63 -27.57
CA ASP A 592 -7.14 -2.57 -28.04
C ASP A 592 -8.03 -3.38 -27.07
N ARG A 593 -8.78 -2.66 -26.22
CA ARG A 593 -9.34 -3.15 -24.94
C ARG A 593 -10.36 -4.27 -25.08
N LYS A 594 -10.96 -4.49 -26.26
CA LYS A 594 -11.98 -5.54 -26.43
C LYS A 594 -11.42 -6.94 -26.70
N GLU A 595 -10.24 -7.05 -27.31
CA GLU A 595 -9.66 -8.37 -27.65
C GLU A 595 -8.64 -8.88 -26.63
N THR A 596 -7.92 -7.99 -25.93
CA THR A 596 -6.88 -8.39 -24.96
C THR A 596 -7.40 -8.70 -23.56
N LEU A 597 -8.48 -8.06 -23.10
CA LEU A 597 -9.09 -8.40 -21.80
C LEU A 597 -9.67 -9.82 -21.78
N ASN A 598 -10.20 -10.31 -22.91
CA ASN A 598 -10.70 -11.69 -23.02
C ASN A 598 -9.62 -12.75 -22.75
N GLN A 599 -8.34 -12.43 -22.98
CA GLN A 599 -7.23 -13.39 -22.78
C GLN A 599 -6.89 -13.58 -21.29
N TYR A 600 -7.24 -12.63 -20.44
CA TYR A 600 -6.93 -12.66 -19.01
C TYR A 600 -8.14 -12.96 -18.13
N GLN A 601 -9.37 -12.81 -18.65
CA GLN A 601 -10.59 -13.19 -17.93
C GLN A 601 -10.53 -14.66 -17.46
N PRO A 602 -11.04 -14.96 -16.24
CA PRO A 602 -11.24 -16.33 -15.82
C PRO A 602 -12.09 -17.10 -16.84
N VAL A 603 -11.65 -18.31 -17.19
CA VAL A 603 -12.45 -19.24 -17.99
C VAL A 603 -13.47 -19.88 -17.06
N VAL A 604 -14.74 -19.49 -17.19
CA VAL A 604 -15.84 -20.01 -16.38
C VAL A 604 -16.78 -20.82 -17.26
N THR A 605 -16.66 -22.14 -17.24
CA THR A 605 -17.40 -23.05 -18.13
C THR A 605 -17.79 -24.35 -17.42
N GLN A 606 -18.79 -25.06 -17.93
CA GLN A 606 -19.22 -26.36 -17.42
C GLN A 606 -19.61 -26.35 -15.93
N ASN A 607 -20.05 -25.21 -15.38
CA ASN A 607 -20.53 -25.14 -14.00
C ASN A 607 -22.06 -25.28 -13.95
N THR A 608 -22.55 -25.81 -12.83
CA THR A 608 -23.94 -25.74 -12.40
C THR A 608 -24.06 -24.56 -11.44
N ILE A 609 -24.61 -23.42 -11.90
CA ILE A 609 -24.77 -22.19 -11.11
C ILE A 609 -26.27 -21.91 -10.98
N ALA A 610 -26.87 -22.31 -9.86
CA ALA A 610 -28.33 -22.31 -9.73
C ALA A 610 -28.78 -22.08 -8.30
N TYR A 611 -30.02 -21.64 -8.12
CA TYR A 611 -30.66 -21.51 -6.80
C TYR A 611 -29.92 -20.60 -5.81
N ASN A 612 -29.09 -19.67 -6.31
CA ASN A 612 -28.53 -18.61 -5.48
C ASN A 612 -29.61 -17.54 -5.23
N VAL A 613 -29.64 -16.98 -4.02
CA VAL A 613 -30.79 -16.20 -3.51
C VAL A 613 -30.98 -14.90 -4.27
N LEU A 614 -29.92 -14.11 -4.44
CA LEU A 614 -29.98 -12.84 -5.14
C LEU A 614 -29.60 -13.02 -6.61
N TYR A 615 -28.39 -13.54 -6.85
CA TYR A 615 -27.84 -13.67 -8.21
C TYR A 615 -26.95 -14.90 -8.34
N ASN A 616 -27.03 -15.57 -9.49
CA ASN A 616 -26.05 -16.57 -9.90
C ASN A 616 -24.70 -15.93 -10.23
N TYR A 617 -24.72 -14.74 -10.86
CA TYR A 617 -23.53 -13.93 -11.12
C TYR A 617 -23.82 -12.45 -10.87
N ARG A 618 -22.89 -11.74 -10.24
CA ARG A 618 -23.00 -10.30 -9.97
C ARG A 618 -21.73 -9.57 -10.38
N LEU A 619 -21.90 -8.50 -11.15
CA LEU A 619 -20.90 -7.45 -11.33
C LEU A 619 -21.00 -6.44 -10.19
N GLY A 620 -19.85 -6.08 -9.62
CA GLY A 620 -19.70 -4.98 -8.69
C GLY A 620 -19.60 -3.65 -9.44
N GLU A 621 -19.61 -2.56 -8.69
CA GLU A 621 -19.56 -1.21 -9.25
C GLU A 621 -18.31 -0.98 -10.13
N ARG A 622 -18.43 -0.08 -11.11
CA ARG A 622 -17.33 0.37 -12.00
C ARG A 622 -16.72 -0.74 -12.88
N GLN A 623 -17.42 -1.85 -13.08
CA GLN A 623 -17.01 -2.94 -14.00
C GLN A 623 -17.64 -2.74 -15.38
N GLY A 624 -17.13 -1.79 -16.18
CA GLY A 624 -17.74 -1.38 -17.46
C GLY A 624 -17.47 -2.28 -18.68
N TYR A 625 -16.85 -3.45 -18.51
CA TYR A 625 -16.46 -4.35 -19.60
C TYR A 625 -17.26 -5.65 -19.57
N ASP A 626 -17.52 -6.22 -20.76
CA ASP A 626 -18.30 -7.46 -20.87
C ASP A 626 -17.53 -8.67 -20.32
N ILE A 627 -18.23 -9.61 -19.67
CA ILE A 627 -17.66 -10.86 -19.15
C ILE A 627 -18.21 -12.06 -19.92
N LEU A 628 -17.33 -12.99 -20.27
CA LEU A 628 -17.69 -14.24 -20.92
C LEU A 628 -17.97 -15.34 -19.86
N LEU A 629 -19.24 -15.78 -19.76
CA LEU A 629 -19.64 -16.92 -18.89
C LEU A 629 -20.45 -17.95 -19.68
N ARG A 630 -19.89 -18.39 -20.80
CA ARG A 630 -20.50 -19.37 -21.71
C ARG A 630 -20.43 -20.78 -21.13
N ASP A 631 -21.26 -21.66 -21.66
CA ASP A 631 -21.24 -23.10 -21.39
C ASP A 631 -21.47 -23.46 -19.91
N ASN A 632 -22.20 -22.63 -19.16
CA ASN A 632 -22.68 -22.92 -17.82
C ASN A 632 -24.18 -23.22 -17.81
N TRP A 633 -24.65 -23.96 -16.81
CA TRP A 633 -26.07 -24.11 -16.50
C TRP A 633 -26.47 -23.08 -15.46
N TRP A 634 -27.53 -22.33 -15.72
CA TRP A 634 -27.97 -21.18 -14.91
C TRP A 634 -29.19 -21.47 -14.02
N GLY A 635 -29.51 -22.74 -13.81
CA GLY A 635 -30.73 -23.18 -13.10
C GLY A 635 -32.00 -23.23 -13.95
N ARG A 636 -31.97 -22.64 -15.15
CA ARG A 636 -33.11 -22.51 -16.07
C ARG A 636 -32.66 -22.43 -17.53
N ILE A 637 -33.60 -22.71 -18.45
CA ILE A 637 -33.35 -22.71 -19.91
C ILE A 637 -34.05 -21.56 -20.65
N SER A 638 -34.86 -20.77 -19.95
CA SER A 638 -35.56 -19.63 -20.53
C SER A 638 -34.61 -18.46 -20.76
N GLU A 639 -34.56 -17.95 -22.00
CA GLU A 639 -33.69 -16.82 -22.35
C GLU A 639 -34.14 -15.48 -21.75
N THR A 640 -35.42 -15.37 -21.39
CA THR A 640 -35.95 -14.25 -20.61
C THR A 640 -35.73 -14.49 -19.11
N GLU A 641 -35.74 -15.77 -18.72
CA GLU A 641 -35.45 -16.30 -17.40
C GLU A 641 -34.06 -15.89 -16.86
N ILE A 642 -33.03 -16.42 -17.53
CA ILE A 642 -31.62 -16.38 -17.11
C ILE A 642 -31.10 -14.97 -16.75
N PRO A 643 -31.39 -13.91 -17.54
CA PRO A 643 -30.93 -12.56 -17.21
C PRO A 643 -31.37 -12.06 -15.82
N GLU A 644 -32.51 -12.51 -15.29
CA GLU A 644 -32.98 -12.08 -13.97
C GLU A 644 -32.11 -12.61 -12.81
N THR A 645 -31.28 -13.64 -13.05
CA THR A 645 -30.32 -14.18 -12.07
C THR A 645 -28.94 -13.55 -12.20
N ILE A 646 -28.78 -12.55 -13.07
CA ILE A 646 -27.50 -11.93 -13.36
C ILE A 646 -27.63 -10.43 -13.14
N TYR A 647 -26.74 -9.87 -12.32
CA TYR A 647 -26.64 -8.42 -12.14
C TYR A 647 -25.51 -7.86 -13.00
N ASP A 648 -25.87 -7.19 -14.09
CA ASP A 648 -24.96 -6.67 -15.13
C ASP A 648 -25.46 -5.35 -15.75
N GLY A 649 -24.89 -4.99 -16.91
CA GLY A 649 -25.22 -3.83 -17.75
C GLY A 649 -26.71 -3.64 -18.08
N LYS A 650 -27.53 -4.71 -18.03
CA LYS A 650 -28.98 -4.61 -18.22
C LYS A 650 -29.71 -4.10 -16.98
N THR A 651 -29.13 -4.32 -15.80
CA THR A 651 -29.67 -3.86 -14.52
C THR A 651 -29.10 -2.49 -14.15
N ASP A 652 -27.81 -2.26 -14.41
CA ASP A 652 -27.12 -0.99 -14.22
C ASP A 652 -26.29 -0.66 -15.47
N ASN A 653 -26.69 0.38 -16.20
CA ASN A 653 -26.08 0.76 -17.48
C ASN A 653 -24.64 1.29 -17.38
N THR A 654 -24.10 1.46 -16.17
CA THR A 654 -22.69 1.79 -15.94
C THR A 654 -21.77 0.56 -15.94
N LEU A 655 -22.35 -0.65 -15.97
CA LEU A 655 -21.64 -1.92 -15.97
C LEU A 655 -21.60 -2.54 -17.38
N GLY A 656 -20.66 -3.46 -17.58
CA GLY A 656 -20.61 -4.31 -18.76
C GLY A 656 -21.64 -5.44 -18.72
N ASN A 657 -21.82 -6.14 -19.83
CA ASN A 657 -22.80 -7.22 -19.95
C ASN A 657 -22.19 -8.59 -19.68
N VAL A 658 -22.98 -9.51 -19.13
CA VAL A 658 -22.58 -10.91 -19.03
C VAL A 658 -23.04 -11.67 -20.27
N ILE A 659 -22.06 -12.19 -21.01
CA ILE A 659 -22.29 -12.98 -22.22
C ILE A 659 -22.34 -14.45 -21.83
N PHE A 660 -23.55 -14.94 -21.57
CA PHE A 660 -23.80 -16.30 -21.08
C PHE A 660 -24.16 -17.32 -22.20
N LYS A 661 -24.21 -16.91 -23.47
CA LYS A 661 -24.55 -17.79 -24.61
C LYS A 661 -23.30 -18.29 -25.35
N PRO A 662 -23.24 -19.58 -25.76
CA PRO A 662 -24.20 -20.64 -25.46
C PRO A 662 -24.23 -20.99 -23.96
N TYR A 663 -25.34 -21.57 -23.48
CA TYR A 663 -25.51 -22.06 -22.11
C TYR A 663 -26.04 -23.50 -22.12
N LEU A 664 -25.77 -24.25 -21.06
CA LEU A 664 -26.18 -25.65 -20.92
C LEU A 664 -27.70 -25.77 -20.73
N LYS A 665 -28.30 -26.82 -21.29
CA LYS A 665 -29.75 -27.08 -21.21
C LYS A 665 -30.18 -27.94 -20.01
N SER A 666 -29.21 -28.50 -19.31
CA SER A 666 -29.33 -29.28 -18.08
C SER A 666 -28.15 -28.92 -17.17
N PRO A 667 -28.19 -29.27 -15.87
CA PRO A 667 -27.01 -29.23 -15.01
C PRO A 667 -25.79 -29.82 -15.72
N ALA A 668 -24.62 -29.22 -15.49
CA ALA A 668 -23.39 -29.70 -16.09
C ALA A 668 -23.05 -31.11 -15.59
N ASP A 669 -22.70 -31.99 -16.52
CA ASP A 669 -22.25 -33.34 -16.20
C ASP A 669 -20.95 -33.25 -15.37
N MET A 670 -20.81 -34.12 -14.37
CA MET A 670 -19.66 -34.14 -13.46
C MET A 670 -19.48 -32.90 -12.57
N ALA A 671 -20.48 -32.01 -12.52
CA ALA A 671 -20.44 -30.87 -11.61
C ALA A 671 -20.50 -31.29 -10.14
N GLY A 672 -19.68 -30.65 -9.30
CA GLY A 672 -19.60 -30.94 -7.87
C GLY A 672 -18.57 -32.01 -7.53
N VAL A 673 -18.53 -32.42 -6.27
CA VAL A 673 -17.49 -33.33 -5.76
C VAL A 673 -17.62 -34.71 -6.39
N ARG A 674 -16.52 -35.20 -6.97
CA ARG A 674 -16.47 -36.55 -7.56
C ARG A 674 -16.40 -37.60 -6.47
N LYS A 675 -17.38 -38.51 -6.45
CA LYS A 675 -17.34 -39.72 -5.62
C LYS A 675 -16.27 -40.65 -6.19
N GLY A 676 -15.37 -41.16 -5.34
CA GLY A 676 -14.32 -42.08 -5.76
C GLY A 676 -14.90 -43.27 -6.52
N GLY A 677 -14.21 -43.67 -7.60
CA GLY A 677 -14.60 -44.79 -8.45
C GLY A 677 -14.39 -46.15 -7.80
#